data_AF-A0AAV4DCX7-F1
#
_entry.id   AF-A0AAV4DCX7-F1
#
_cell.length_a   1.000
_cell.length_b   1.000
_cell.length_c   1.000
_cell.angle_alpha   90.00
_cell.angle_beta   90.00
_cell.angle_gamma   90.00
#
_symmetry.space_group_name_H-M   'P 1'
#
loop_
_entity.id
_entity.type
_entity.pdbx_description
1 polymer ?
#
loop_
_entity_poly.entity_id
_entity_poly.type
_entity_poly.pdbx_seq_one_letter_code
_entity_poly.pdbx_strand_id
1 'polypeptide(L)'
;MSGSSNPHKSPSSSSMSSTSSGPNSGAIKKREKRAVALYLKEEISKPERSKNVSDHLDYPLDPQRPIDDPDNIDSCKWIIAGGLTYEDFGKKVREYDNSVMCGLVWTANFVAYRCRTCGISPCMSICSDCFQAGNHEGHDYNMFRSHSGGACDCGDASVMRPEGFCSRHGNRSGSQAYPEAPAELMAMAKEMMPRLFLRFLYHLREEFELQVRESSSTFIWRAAEVETFLGLLQSLSDMGAAMRRVMAEALVDEEQYKKSTSGLNPESKEHRIYAVFLEQLNSHGLRYPLNFDKYKARKGMDQKLEYTTIIEELLFWVLRYEFPQQLVTFLLGLLPDDLYKESFAKAFVKHYSRVSVVLMEAKDRMTVANRFVHISVQLFSNENVAVFLTEHHNLLLTFILSLSNMMQSIQVASLLEDPDMKSNFHWVVNCDSEIMRDHCYWPVVSDLINVLSHRKIAHSFLRDPDLVTLWLDLLSSMQGMNLNTRELRQHVEFEPDSYYAAFSAELEMSASPMWSLLMHCQTPDTRQFILGTIQAIVVSLQDWFEAINFKDSMKPNPYQLTFHLPLHRYLAMFIMTAVKCHDADLASLLPEESLLKQIMMHPLQIQVCLAQIYAGMWVRNGIQIKGQAMTYIQCHFCYSLSDADLFLLQLCAIKLDPDYFVLTVLERFRIMDWLSYCPELASTSSLVDPDHKLAMVEGALSLFSALLGIQTYLGISESDLMRKEMAALLCMSDRQHSTLMDLMPEKTGVSGLAKELFEPTLKEVKLSGVKSSKNYKKTTSLWPPFKIDDNVHNSFRGIYKLVNCKAMHAFLFSVLHKALIKDKSVPESILYQTIHLLNLCLHFAPKTFPNRFMSKRITVKESIISVLLKLYTKLGGSSSYRPQQTSPSSKDSTSSHSEVLGGDGQFYIAAFLDRLYSASSNASRIIDETRRSLNMTKVKAGPSDIDKDSKRRKAWNRQQKLMAEFASKQKAFMESAMDDASDSEEGAPSASASAAETTKHTIKEYDCAICNQTTPSTGQRPVGLVIFLQASSVLGHRHQNDQEYSLNLSESQIQRHRYSSCGKVNKRKMDILLKHFEEKSVELSVNIGWEGGVMAQTCGHYLHLDCHRSYLESLRSQSQADVLAVNKREYWCPLCRQLSNSVIPMVPEESRTMLVKPVSSDPRQMVLDIAEMMVKRRIGRTSWLQEESSTSVVNHEKKKGGIAKVRGLHAIPPEALKADMAAIVDVVHDLLRKVQEEN
;
A
#
# COMPACT_ATOMS: atom_id res chain seq x y z
N MET A 1 58.35 -10.59 0.50
CA MET A 1 59.80 -10.31 0.60
C MET A 1 60.44 -10.56 -0.75
N SER A 2 61.29 -9.63 -1.16
CA SER A 2 62.09 -9.56 -2.38
C SER A 2 63.03 -10.74 -2.60
N GLY A 3 63.37 -11.02 -3.87
CA GLY A 3 64.73 -11.44 -4.23
C GLY A 3 64.84 -12.66 -5.14
N SER A 4 65.39 -12.42 -6.32
CA SER A 4 65.80 -13.31 -7.41
C SER A 4 66.75 -14.47 -7.04
N SER A 5 66.75 -15.54 -7.83
CA SER A 5 67.99 -16.06 -8.49
C SER A 5 67.69 -17.20 -9.48
N ASN A 6 68.08 -16.98 -10.74
CA ASN A 6 68.52 -18.01 -11.71
C ASN A 6 70.04 -18.21 -11.49
N PRO A 7 70.73 -19.31 -11.89
CA PRO A 7 70.78 -19.78 -13.30
C PRO A 7 71.10 -21.29 -13.55
N HIS A 8 70.86 -21.80 -14.78
CA HIS A 8 71.87 -22.44 -15.65
C HIS A 8 71.26 -22.92 -17.00
N LYS A 9 71.85 -22.43 -18.11
CA LYS A 9 71.66 -22.85 -19.53
C LYS A 9 72.64 -23.99 -19.85
N SER A 10 72.38 -24.95 -20.74
CA SER A 10 72.46 -24.87 -22.23
C SER A 10 72.60 -26.31 -22.80
N PRO A 11 72.60 -26.57 -24.13
CA PRO A 11 71.87 -25.97 -25.26
C PRO A 11 71.13 -27.04 -26.12
N SER A 12 70.10 -26.64 -26.88
CA SER A 12 69.58 -27.44 -28.00
C SER A 12 69.50 -26.61 -29.28
N SER A 13 69.86 -27.28 -30.36
CA SER A 13 70.12 -26.79 -31.72
C SER A 13 68.87 -26.29 -32.43
N SER A 14 69.02 -25.15 -33.07
CA SER A 14 68.11 -24.50 -34.00
C SER A 14 67.92 -25.29 -35.30
N SER A 15 66.66 -25.59 -35.65
CA SER A 15 66.22 -25.69 -37.04
C SER A 15 65.09 -24.67 -37.25
N MET A 16 65.38 -23.65 -38.07
CA MET A 16 64.39 -22.67 -38.51
C MET A 16 63.45 -23.34 -39.50
N SER A 17 62.14 -23.32 -39.23
CA SER A 17 61.12 -23.43 -40.27
C SER A 17 60.35 -22.12 -40.33
N SER A 18 60.50 -21.44 -41.46
CA SER A 18 59.88 -20.17 -41.82
C SER A 18 58.42 -20.38 -42.22
N THR A 19 57.47 -19.90 -41.43
CA THR A 19 56.06 -19.77 -41.83
C THR A 19 55.86 -18.47 -42.60
N SER A 20 55.83 -18.58 -43.94
CA SER A 20 55.30 -17.54 -44.82
C SER A 20 53.80 -17.80 -45.05
N SER A 21 52.94 -17.00 -44.43
CA SER A 21 51.50 -16.98 -44.69
C SER A 21 51.22 -16.18 -45.97
N GLY A 22 51.30 -16.84 -47.12
CA GLY A 22 50.86 -16.25 -48.39
C GLY A 22 49.32 -16.10 -48.47
N PRO A 23 48.80 -15.11 -49.22
CA PRO A 23 47.36 -14.80 -49.32
C PRO A 23 46.49 -15.89 -50.00
N ASN A 24 47.08 -17.01 -50.44
CA ASN A 24 46.40 -18.10 -51.15
C ASN A 24 45.98 -19.30 -50.28
N SER A 25 46.46 -19.46 -49.04
CA SER A 25 46.16 -20.67 -48.24
C SER A 25 44.70 -20.75 -47.79
N GLY A 26 44.08 -19.62 -47.45
CA GLY A 26 42.67 -19.55 -47.05
C GLY A 26 41.68 -19.83 -48.19
N ALA A 27 42.03 -19.46 -49.42
CA ALA A 27 41.21 -19.74 -50.60
C ALA A 27 41.22 -21.23 -51.00
N ILE A 28 42.35 -21.91 -50.80
CA ILE A 28 42.50 -23.36 -51.04
C ILE A 28 41.67 -24.15 -50.03
N LYS A 29 41.81 -23.86 -48.72
CA LYS A 29 41.01 -24.51 -47.67
C LYS A 29 39.49 -24.37 -47.90
N LYS A 30 39.01 -23.20 -48.35
CA LYS A 30 37.59 -22.99 -48.68
C LYS A 30 37.14 -23.83 -49.89
N ARG A 31 37.98 -23.98 -50.91
CA ARG A 31 37.68 -24.84 -52.07
C ARG A 31 37.61 -26.31 -51.69
N GLU A 32 38.50 -26.76 -50.81
CA GLU A 32 38.50 -28.13 -50.28
C GLU A 32 37.24 -28.43 -49.47
N LYS A 33 36.90 -27.57 -48.49
CA LYS A 33 35.66 -27.72 -47.68
C LYS A 33 34.40 -27.74 -48.56
N ARG A 34 34.34 -26.88 -49.59
CA ARG A 34 33.23 -26.88 -50.55
C ARG A 34 33.14 -28.16 -51.37
N ALA A 35 34.27 -28.68 -51.84
CA ALA A 35 34.31 -29.93 -52.61
C ALA A 35 33.83 -31.12 -51.76
N VAL A 36 34.27 -31.20 -50.49
CA VAL A 36 33.81 -32.22 -49.54
C VAL A 36 32.31 -32.11 -49.30
N ALA A 37 31.78 -30.90 -49.06
CA ALA A 37 30.35 -30.71 -48.83
C ALA A 37 29.49 -31.10 -50.04
N LEU A 38 29.94 -30.80 -51.27
CA LEU A 38 29.25 -31.21 -52.50
C LEU A 38 29.27 -32.73 -52.68
N TYR A 39 30.42 -33.36 -52.44
CA TYR A 39 30.56 -34.82 -52.46
C TYR A 39 29.60 -35.49 -51.48
N LEU A 40 29.54 -35.02 -50.23
CA LEU A 40 28.65 -35.57 -49.22
C LEU A 40 27.17 -35.40 -49.58
N LYS A 41 26.81 -34.26 -50.16
CA LYS A 41 25.43 -34.01 -50.64
C LYS A 41 25.03 -34.98 -51.75
N GLU A 42 25.92 -35.24 -52.71
CA GLU A 42 25.69 -36.21 -53.78
C GLU A 42 25.57 -37.64 -53.24
N GLU A 43 26.43 -38.04 -52.30
CA GLU A 43 26.41 -39.38 -51.69
C GLU A 43 25.15 -39.64 -50.87
N ILE A 44 24.68 -38.67 -50.09
CA ILE A 44 23.45 -38.80 -49.28
C ILE A 44 22.20 -38.94 -50.17
N SER A 45 22.26 -38.43 -51.40
CA SER A 45 21.18 -38.55 -52.38
C SER A 45 21.12 -39.93 -53.05
N LYS A 46 22.11 -40.81 -52.83
CA LYS A 46 22.16 -42.17 -53.40
C LYS A 46 21.43 -43.20 -52.53
N PRO A 47 20.77 -44.21 -53.13
CA PRO A 47 20.05 -45.26 -52.39
C PRO A 47 20.97 -46.23 -51.61
N GLU A 48 22.23 -46.41 -52.03
CA GLU A 48 23.25 -47.16 -51.29
C GLU A 48 24.34 -46.20 -50.79
N ARG A 49 24.46 -46.04 -49.46
CA ARG A 49 25.43 -45.14 -48.83
C ARG A 49 26.82 -45.78 -48.80
N SER A 50 27.85 -45.04 -49.22
CA SER A 50 29.25 -45.44 -49.03
C SER A 50 29.62 -45.44 -47.54
N LYS A 51 30.45 -46.42 -47.10
CA LYS A 51 30.91 -46.52 -45.70
C LYS A 51 31.62 -45.25 -45.20
N ASN A 52 32.26 -44.50 -46.09
CA ASN A 52 33.08 -43.34 -45.74
C ASN A 52 32.26 -42.07 -45.44
N VAL A 53 30.95 -42.06 -45.73
CA VAL A 53 30.11 -40.84 -45.55
C VAL A 53 29.98 -40.47 -44.07
N SER A 54 29.72 -41.45 -43.19
CA SER A 54 29.63 -41.20 -41.74
C SER A 54 30.95 -40.67 -41.18
N ASP A 55 32.08 -41.26 -41.56
CA ASP A 55 33.40 -40.82 -41.10
C ASP A 55 33.68 -39.36 -41.44
N HIS A 56 33.28 -38.90 -42.64
CA HIS A 56 33.44 -37.51 -43.05
C HIS A 56 32.49 -36.55 -42.33
N LEU A 57 31.28 -36.98 -41.97
CA LEU A 57 30.32 -36.17 -41.20
C LEU A 57 30.72 -36.07 -39.72
N ASP A 58 31.33 -37.12 -39.17
CA ASP A 58 31.71 -37.20 -37.76
C ASP A 58 33.10 -36.58 -37.50
N TYR A 59 33.97 -36.50 -38.52
CA TYR A 59 35.31 -35.89 -38.43
C TYR A 59 35.36 -34.47 -37.81
N PRO A 60 34.52 -33.47 -38.24
CA PRO A 60 34.53 -32.15 -37.60
C PRO A 60 33.92 -32.16 -36.19
N LEU A 61 33.28 -33.25 -35.78
CA LEU A 61 32.63 -33.43 -34.49
C LEU A 61 33.38 -34.42 -33.59
N ASP A 62 34.64 -34.72 -33.90
CA ASP A 62 35.48 -35.62 -33.11
C ASP A 62 35.58 -35.12 -31.65
N PRO A 63 35.17 -35.92 -30.65
CA PRO A 63 35.31 -35.57 -29.24
C PRO A 63 36.73 -35.28 -28.78
N GLN A 64 37.76 -35.77 -29.48
CA GLN A 64 39.17 -35.48 -29.16
C GLN A 64 39.58 -34.03 -29.46
N ARG A 65 38.76 -33.30 -30.21
CA ARG A 65 39.00 -31.89 -30.55
C ARG A 65 38.12 -30.97 -29.71
N PRO A 66 38.57 -29.73 -29.41
CA PRO A 66 37.74 -28.74 -28.74
C PRO A 66 36.43 -28.52 -29.50
N ILE A 67 35.31 -28.45 -28.77
CA ILE A 67 33.99 -28.23 -29.37
C ILE A 67 33.88 -26.85 -30.04
N ASP A 68 34.59 -25.86 -29.51
CA ASP A 68 34.66 -24.48 -30.01
C ASP A 68 35.75 -24.25 -31.06
N ASP A 69 36.33 -25.30 -31.65
CA ASP A 69 37.35 -25.15 -32.68
C ASP A 69 36.78 -24.41 -33.92
N PRO A 70 37.32 -23.22 -34.29
CA PRO A 70 36.76 -22.41 -35.35
C PRO A 70 36.82 -23.08 -36.74
N ASP A 71 37.84 -23.90 -36.99
CA ASP A 71 38.04 -24.56 -38.28
C ASP A 71 37.03 -25.71 -38.46
N ASN A 72 36.70 -26.43 -37.39
CA ASN A 72 35.67 -27.47 -37.34
C ASN A 72 34.26 -26.87 -37.44
N ILE A 73 33.97 -25.77 -36.73
CA ILE A 73 32.70 -25.05 -36.84
C ILE A 73 32.48 -24.55 -38.27
N ASP A 74 33.50 -23.97 -38.90
CA ASP A 74 33.43 -23.56 -40.30
C ASP A 74 33.21 -24.77 -41.23
N SER A 75 33.83 -25.92 -40.95
CA SER A 75 33.59 -27.15 -41.70
C SER A 75 32.14 -27.63 -41.57
N CYS A 76 31.55 -27.57 -40.37
CA CYS A 76 30.13 -27.87 -40.16
C CYS A 76 29.23 -26.94 -40.98
N LYS A 77 29.52 -25.63 -41.01
CA LYS A 77 28.78 -24.65 -41.82
C LYS A 77 28.78 -25.01 -43.31
N TRP A 78 29.92 -25.44 -43.86
CA TRP A 78 30.02 -25.88 -45.26
C TRP A 78 29.23 -27.15 -45.55
N ILE A 79 29.30 -28.14 -44.65
CA ILE A 79 28.59 -29.41 -44.80
C ILE A 79 27.08 -29.18 -44.74
N ILE A 80 26.58 -28.43 -43.74
CA ILE A 80 25.16 -28.09 -43.59
C ILE A 80 24.64 -27.35 -44.83
N ALA A 81 25.41 -26.41 -45.36
CA ALA A 81 25.05 -25.65 -46.55
C ALA A 81 25.11 -26.47 -47.86
N GLY A 82 25.58 -27.73 -47.81
CA GLY A 82 25.60 -28.65 -48.96
C GLY A 82 26.35 -28.10 -50.17
N GLY A 83 27.46 -27.40 -49.94
CA GLY A 83 28.31 -26.81 -50.99
C GLY A 83 27.97 -25.38 -51.42
N LEU A 84 26.91 -24.79 -50.88
CA LEU A 84 26.67 -23.34 -50.89
C LEU A 84 27.53 -22.66 -49.81
N THR A 85 27.67 -21.33 -49.89
CA THR A 85 28.16 -20.58 -48.74
C THR A 85 27.10 -20.60 -47.64
N TYR A 86 27.52 -20.50 -46.37
CA TYR A 86 26.60 -20.51 -45.24
C TYR A 86 25.57 -19.35 -45.29
N GLU A 87 26.01 -18.18 -45.75
CA GLU A 87 25.14 -17.01 -45.94
C GLU A 87 24.10 -17.23 -47.05
N ASP A 88 24.52 -17.78 -48.20
CA ASP A 88 23.60 -18.09 -49.31
C ASP A 88 22.60 -19.17 -48.93
N PHE A 89 23.04 -20.19 -48.19
CA PHE A 89 22.15 -21.21 -47.65
C PHE A 89 21.12 -20.58 -46.72
N GLY A 90 21.55 -19.78 -45.74
CA GLY A 90 20.63 -19.09 -44.83
C GLY A 90 19.69 -18.12 -45.53
N LYS A 91 20.11 -17.47 -46.63
CA LYS A 91 19.23 -16.65 -47.46
C LYS A 91 18.15 -17.49 -48.16
N LYS A 92 18.53 -18.62 -48.76
CA LYS A 92 17.59 -19.55 -49.41
C LYS A 92 16.60 -20.18 -48.43
N VAL A 93 17.06 -20.58 -47.25
CA VAL A 93 16.17 -21.18 -46.24
C VAL A 93 15.13 -20.16 -45.76
N ARG A 94 15.53 -18.90 -45.56
CA ARG A 94 14.62 -17.80 -45.17
C ARG A 94 13.54 -17.49 -46.19
N GLU A 95 13.70 -17.86 -47.47
CA GLU A 95 12.64 -17.73 -48.49
C GLU A 95 11.44 -18.64 -48.20
N TYR A 96 11.64 -19.69 -47.38
CA TYR A 96 10.60 -20.63 -46.95
C TYR A 96 10.13 -20.36 -45.51
N ASP A 97 10.49 -19.21 -44.92
CA ASP A 97 10.04 -18.85 -43.57
C ASP A 97 8.56 -18.44 -43.59
N ASN A 98 7.70 -19.34 -43.13
CA ASN A 98 6.26 -19.16 -43.02
C ASN A 98 5.82 -18.80 -41.59
N SER A 99 6.76 -18.36 -40.74
CA SER A 99 6.47 -18.07 -39.33
C SER A 99 5.35 -17.03 -39.18
N VAL A 100 4.30 -17.42 -38.49
CA VAL A 100 3.19 -16.53 -38.11
C VAL A 100 3.48 -15.76 -36.83
N MET A 101 4.55 -16.11 -36.12
CA MET A 101 5.02 -15.47 -34.88
C MET A 101 6.41 -14.87 -35.05
N CYS A 102 6.71 -13.81 -34.30
CA CYS A 102 8.01 -13.15 -34.35
C CYS A 102 9.13 -14.01 -33.75
N GLY A 103 8.95 -14.53 -32.53
CA GLY A 103 9.93 -15.39 -31.87
C GLY A 103 11.28 -14.73 -31.54
N LEU A 104 11.43 -13.41 -31.68
CA LEU A 104 12.66 -12.71 -31.31
C LEU A 104 12.85 -12.81 -29.80
N VAL A 105 13.94 -13.43 -29.36
CA VAL A 105 14.34 -13.51 -27.95
C VAL A 105 15.51 -12.55 -27.71
N TRP A 106 15.49 -11.84 -26.59
CA TRP A 106 16.53 -10.89 -26.21
C TRP A 106 16.98 -11.08 -24.76
N THR A 107 18.10 -10.44 -24.43
CA THR A 107 18.73 -10.44 -23.11
C THR A 107 18.52 -9.10 -22.39
N ALA A 108 19.18 -8.91 -21.24
CA ALA A 108 19.10 -7.68 -20.47
C ALA A 108 19.48 -6.43 -21.30
N ASN A 109 18.91 -5.29 -20.93
CA ASN A 109 19.02 -3.97 -21.55
C ASN A 109 18.36 -3.80 -22.93
N PHE A 110 17.62 -4.79 -23.42
CA PHE A 110 16.84 -4.64 -24.64
C PHE A 110 15.63 -3.71 -24.44
N VAL A 111 15.31 -2.88 -25.44
CA VAL A 111 14.15 -1.98 -25.41
C VAL A 111 12.94 -2.72 -25.98
N ALA A 112 11.93 -2.92 -25.14
CA ALA A 112 10.68 -3.57 -25.52
C ALA A 112 9.48 -2.67 -25.19
N TYR A 113 8.36 -2.98 -25.83
CA TYR A 113 7.09 -2.29 -25.67
C TYR A 113 6.08 -3.24 -25.05
N ARG A 114 5.26 -2.75 -24.12
CA ARG A 114 4.11 -3.48 -23.61
C ARG A 114 2.88 -2.63 -23.85
N CYS A 115 2.06 -3.08 -24.80
CA CYS A 115 0.79 -2.46 -25.11
C CYS A 115 -0.29 -3.07 -24.23
N ARG A 116 -0.77 -2.31 -23.24
CA ARG A 116 -1.79 -2.77 -22.28
C ARG A 116 -3.17 -2.90 -22.93
N THR A 117 -3.41 -2.21 -24.05
CA THR A 117 -4.63 -2.34 -24.84
C THR A 117 -4.66 -3.65 -25.65
N CYS A 118 -3.54 -4.02 -26.28
CA CYS A 118 -3.47 -5.25 -27.09
C CYS A 118 -3.13 -6.49 -26.27
N GLY A 119 -2.48 -6.34 -25.11
CA GLY A 119 -2.07 -7.47 -24.27
C GLY A 119 -3.28 -8.14 -23.60
N ILE A 120 -3.30 -9.46 -23.63
CA ILE A 120 -4.20 -10.27 -22.82
C ILE A 120 -3.58 -10.47 -21.42
N SER A 121 -2.27 -10.72 -21.39
CA SER A 121 -1.48 -10.87 -20.16
C SER A 121 -0.62 -9.62 -19.88
N PRO A 122 -0.44 -9.21 -18.61
CA PRO A 122 0.46 -8.12 -18.23
C PRO A 122 1.95 -8.41 -18.51
N CYS A 123 2.31 -9.68 -18.79
CA CYS A 123 3.68 -10.07 -19.16
C CYS A 123 3.97 -9.86 -20.66
N MET A 124 2.96 -9.57 -21.47
CA MET A 124 3.11 -9.44 -22.92
C MET A 124 4.13 -8.35 -23.29
N SER A 125 5.03 -8.68 -24.22
CA SER A 125 6.12 -7.82 -24.68
C SER A 125 6.31 -7.91 -26.19
N ILE A 126 6.56 -6.76 -26.82
CA ILE A 126 6.73 -6.61 -28.27
C ILE A 126 8.08 -5.95 -28.55
N CYS A 127 8.82 -6.46 -29.53
CA CYS A 127 10.05 -5.81 -29.98
C CYS A 127 9.74 -4.49 -30.71
N SER A 128 10.74 -3.61 -30.80
CA SER A 128 10.57 -2.30 -31.45
C SER A 128 10.02 -2.40 -32.87
N ASP A 129 10.52 -3.36 -33.66
CA ASP A 129 10.12 -3.50 -35.06
C ASP A 129 8.67 -3.97 -35.21
N CYS A 130 8.22 -4.89 -34.35
CA CYS A 130 6.84 -5.35 -34.36
C CYS A 130 5.87 -4.29 -33.84
N PHE A 131 6.28 -3.52 -32.83
CA PHE A 131 5.47 -2.41 -32.32
C PHE A 131 5.29 -1.32 -33.38
N GLN A 132 6.36 -0.94 -34.10
CA GLN A 132 6.27 0.07 -35.16
C GLN A 132 5.49 -0.41 -36.38
N ALA A 133 5.55 -1.70 -36.70
CA ALA A 133 4.84 -2.28 -37.84
C ALA A 133 3.40 -2.73 -37.51
N GLY A 134 2.98 -2.64 -36.24
CA GLY A 134 1.62 -2.93 -35.78
C GLY A 134 0.76 -1.68 -35.63
N ASN A 135 -0.56 -1.85 -35.58
CA ASN A 135 -1.47 -0.74 -35.34
C ASN A 135 -1.66 -0.52 -33.83
N HIS A 136 -0.94 0.45 -33.27
CA HIS A 136 -1.05 0.85 -31.86
C HIS A 136 -1.51 2.30 -31.68
N GLU A 137 -2.15 2.89 -32.69
CA GLU A 137 -2.63 4.28 -32.62
C GLU A 137 -3.76 4.41 -31.57
N GLY A 138 -3.59 5.35 -30.63
CA GLY A 138 -4.57 5.60 -29.56
C GLY A 138 -4.57 4.55 -28.42
N HIS A 139 -3.62 3.61 -28.40
CA HIS A 139 -3.52 2.59 -27.36
C HIS A 139 -2.72 3.06 -26.13
N ASP A 140 -2.99 2.47 -24.96
CA ASP A 140 -2.15 2.61 -23.76
C ASP A 140 -0.98 1.62 -23.84
N TYR A 141 0.24 2.13 -23.78
CA TYR A 141 1.46 1.34 -23.80
C TYR A 141 2.56 1.99 -22.97
N ASN A 142 3.49 1.17 -22.50
CA ASN A 142 4.76 1.64 -21.95
C ASN A 142 5.95 1.04 -22.70
N MET A 143 7.01 1.84 -22.80
CA MET A 143 8.32 1.39 -23.27
C MET A 143 9.18 1.12 -22.05
N PHE A 144 9.86 -0.02 -22.03
CA PHE A 144 10.72 -0.41 -20.90
C PHE A 144 12.02 -1.03 -21.40
N ARG A 145 13.06 -0.93 -20.56
CA ARG A 145 14.29 -1.70 -20.73
C ARG A 145 14.13 -3.01 -19.98
N SER A 146 14.26 -4.14 -20.68
CA SER A 146 14.22 -5.44 -20.03
C SER A 146 15.47 -5.62 -19.15
N HIS A 147 15.31 -5.99 -17.89
CA HIS A 147 16.42 -6.29 -16.99
C HIS A 147 16.84 -7.77 -17.05
N SER A 148 15.94 -8.64 -17.49
CA SER A 148 16.06 -10.10 -17.34
C SER A 148 15.96 -10.88 -18.66
N GLY A 149 15.84 -10.19 -19.80
CA GLY A 149 15.53 -10.79 -21.11
C GLY A 149 14.03 -10.79 -21.45
N GLY A 150 13.65 -11.34 -22.59
CA GLY A 150 12.25 -11.42 -23.03
C GLY A 150 12.12 -11.99 -24.43
N ALA A 151 10.89 -12.28 -24.85
CA ALA A 151 10.56 -12.70 -26.20
C ALA A 151 9.45 -11.81 -26.80
N CYS A 152 9.44 -11.68 -28.13
CA CYS A 152 8.40 -10.93 -28.83
C CYS A 152 7.15 -11.80 -29.01
N ASP A 153 6.03 -11.35 -28.43
CA ASP A 153 4.74 -12.03 -28.49
C ASP A 153 3.91 -11.70 -29.75
N CYS A 154 4.48 -10.97 -30.70
CA CYS A 154 3.76 -10.55 -31.89
C CYS A 154 3.40 -11.75 -32.76
N GLY A 155 2.10 -11.91 -33.04
CA GLY A 155 1.53 -13.03 -33.79
C GLY A 155 0.98 -14.17 -32.94
N ASP A 156 1.19 -14.15 -31.61
CA ASP A 156 0.61 -15.14 -30.70
C ASP A 156 -0.75 -14.67 -30.17
N ALA A 157 -1.82 -15.28 -30.69
CA ALA A 157 -3.21 -14.97 -30.33
C ALA A 157 -3.61 -15.44 -28.93
N SER A 158 -2.76 -16.23 -28.26
CA SER A 158 -3.01 -16.66 -26.88
C SER A 158 -2.62 -15.58 -25.85
N VAL A 159 -1.72 -14.66 -26.18
CA VAL A 159 -1.19 -13.64 -25.24
C VAL A 159 -1.45 -12.19 -25.68
N MET A 160 -1.81 -11.99 -26.94
CA MET A 160 -2.06 -10.68 -27.53
C MET A 160 -3.23 -10.72 -28.51
N ARG A 161 -4.07 -9.69 -28.49
CA ARG A 161 -5.22 -9.58 -29.39
C ARG A 161 -4.78 -9.37 -30.84
N PRO A 162 -5.46 -10.00 -31.84
CA PRO A 162 -5.04 -9.92 -33.23
C PRO A 162 -4.96 -8.52 -33.84
N GLU A 163 -5.71 -7.55 -33.31
CA GLU A 163 -5.72 -6.17 -33.82
C GLU A 163 -4.38 -5.45 -33.60
N GLY A 164 -3.57 -5.91 -32.65
CA GLY A 164 -2.24 -5.36 -32.39
C GLY A 164 -1.10 -6.09 -33.10
N PHE A 165 -1.38 -7.12 -33.88
CA PHE A 165 -0.34 -7.82 -34.62
C PHE A 165 0.26 -6.93 -35.71
N CYS A 166 1.56 -7.09 -35.98
CA CYS A 166 2.23 -6.37 -37.05
C CYS A 166 1.91 -6.98 -38.42
N SER A 167 2.12 -6.22 -39.50
CA SER A 167 1.83 -6.72 -40.86
C SER A 167 2.59 -7.98 -41.28
N ARG A 168 3.65 -8.35 -40.55
CA ARG A 168 4.47 -9.55 -40.81
C ARG A 168 3.95 -10.81 -40.11
N HIS A 169 3.30 -10.66 -38.95
CA HIS A 169 2.94 -11.75 -38.04
C HIS A 169 1.44 -11.71 -37.71
N GLY A 170 0.80 -12.86 -37.51
CA GLY A 170 -0.63 -12.92 -37.18
C GLY A 170 -1.59 -12.68 -38.36
N ASN A 171 -2.57 -13.59 -38.52
CA ASN A 171 -3.64 -13.62 -39.54
C ASN A 171 -3.24 -13.27 -40.99
N ARG A 172 -2.77 -14.29 -41.73
CA ARG A 172 -2.83 -14.30 -43.21
C ARG A 172 -4.13 -15.00 -43.63
N SER A 173 -5.15 -14.22 -43.99
CA SER A 173 -6.41 -14.73 -44.52
C SER A 173 -6.19 -15.29 -45.94
N GLY A 174 -6.12 -16.61 -46.07
CA GLY A 174 -6.17 -17.29 -47.36
C GLY A 174 -5.21 -18.47 -47.47
N SER A 175 -5.78 -19.63 -47.80
CA SER A 175 -5.16 -20.93 -48.04
C SER A 175 -4.10 -20.94 -49.15
N GLN A 176 -2.97 -20.26 -48.96
CA GLN A 176 -1.72 -20.58 -49.65
C GLN A 176 -0.83 -21.32 -48.66
N ALA A 177 -0.82 -22.65 -48.77
CA ALA A 177 0.24 -23.45 -48.17
C ALA A 177 1.58 -22.88 -48.66
N TYR A 178 2.39 -22.35 -47.74
CA TYR A 178 3.76 -21.97 -48.09
C TYR A 178 4.45 -23.21 -48.63
N PRO A 179 5.24 -23.09 -49.72
CA PRO A 179 6.02 -24.22 -50.20
C PRO A 179 6.92 -24.70 -49.07
N GLU A 180 6.89 -26.01 -48.78
CA GLU A 180 7.89 -26.60 -47.89
C GLU A 180 9.28 -26.42 -48.50
N ALA A 181 10.28 -26.20 -47.64
CA ALA A 181 11.67 -26.16 -48.10
C ALA A 181 12.01 -27.48 -48.81
N PRO A 182 12.61 -27.44 -50.03
CA PRO A 182 12.93 -28.64 -50.78
C PRO A 182 13.74 -29.64 -49.95
N ALA A 183 13.37 -30.93 -50.00
CA ALA A 183 14.04 -31.97 -49.22
C ALA A 183 15.57 -32.00 -49.46
N GLU A 184 16.00 -31.79 -50.71
CA GLU A 184 17.43 -31.71 -51.07
C GLU A 184 18.16 -30.50 -50.50
N LEU A 185 17.46 -29.39 -50.24
CA LEU A 185 18.03 -28.20 -49.60
C LEU A 185 18.35 -28.50 -48.14
N MET A 186 17.45 -29.21 -47.45
CA MET A 186 17.56 -29.50 -46.02
C MET A 186 18.25 -30.84 -45.71
N ALA A 187 18.55 -31.68 -46.71
CA ALA A 187 19.08 -33.03 -46.53
C ALA A 187 20.36 -33.07 -45.67
N MET A 188 21.34 -32.21 -45.96
CA MET A 188 22.57 -32.13 -45.19
C MET A 188 22.35 -31.62 -43.77
N ALA A 189 21.44 -30.66 -43.61
CA ALA A 189 21.07 -30.15 -42.29
C ALA A 189 20.43 -31.25 -41.44
N LYS A 190 19.51 -32.05 -42.00
CA LYS A 190 18.86 -33.19 -41.32
C LYS A 190 19.87 -34.25 -40.85
N GLU A 191 20.91 -34.53 -41.63
CA GLU A 191 21.97 -35.46 -41.23
C GLU A 191 22.91 -34.88 -40.17
N MET A 192 23.23 -33.58 -40.24
CA MET A 192 24.18 -32.95 -39.31
C MET A 192 23.57 -32.56 -37.97
N MET A 193 22.30 -32.14 -37.92
CA MET A 193 21.71 -31.57 -36.70
C MET A 193 21.81 -32.48 -35.48
N PRO A 194 21.44 -33.77 -35.57
CA PRO A 194 21.55 -34.60 -34.40
C PRO A 194 22.98 -34.87 -33.95
N ARG A 195 23.93 -34.95 -34.90
CA ARG A 195 25.36 -35.14 -34.57
C ARG A 195 25.91 -33.96 -33.79
N LEU A 196 25.51 -32.74 -34.16
CA LEU A 196 25.84 -31.53 -33.40
C LEU A 196 25.30 -31.61 -31.96
N PHE A 197 24.03 -31.97 -31.79
CA PHE A 197 23.45 -32.07 -30.45
C PHE A 197 24.07 -33.19 -29.61
N LEU A 198 24.37 -34.34 -30.21
CA LEU A 198 25.05 -35.43 -29.51
C LEU A 198 26.49 -35.06 -29.13
N ARG A 199 27.22 -34.33 -29.99
CA ARG A 199 28.54 -33.79 -29.67
C ARG A 199 28.49 -32.81 -28.51
N PHE A 200 27.43 -32.00 -28.45
CA PHE A 200 27.19 -31.07 -27.35
C PHE A 200 26.86 -31.81 -26.04
N LEU A 201 25.95 -32.79 -26.05
CA LEU A 201 25.67 -33.63 -24.87
C LEU A 201 26.93 -34.35 -24.39
N TYR A 202 27.73 -34.90 -25.30
CA TYR A 202 28.99 -35.53 -24.93
C TYR A 202 29.92 -34.56 -24.19
N HIS A 203 30.07 -33.32 -24.68
CA HIS A 203 30.88 -32.30 -24.00
C HIS A 203 30.36 -31.99 -22.59
N LEU A 204 29.05 -31.80 -22.44
CA LEU A 204 28.44 -31.52 -21.13
C LEU A 204 28.66 -32.66 -20.14
N ARG A 205 28.49 -33.91 -20.58
CA ARG A 205 28.74 -35.09 -19.75
C ARG A 205 30.22 -35.22 -19.36
N GLU A 206 31.12 -34.94 -20.29
CA GLU A 206 32.57 -35.01 -20.06
C GLU A 206 33.03 -33.97 -19.04
N GLU A 207 32.63 -32.70 -19.22
CA GLU A 207 32.92 -31.63 -18.26
C GLU A 207 32.30 -31.91 -16.89
N PHE A 208 31.09 -32.47 -16.86
CA PHE A 208 30.46 -32.88 -15.61
C PHE A 208 31.24 -33.99 -14.91
N GLU A 209 31.69 -35.01 -15.64
CA GLU A 209 32.48 -36.11 -15.08
C GLU A 209 33.81 -35.63 -14.48
N LEU A 210 34.48 -34.68 -15.14
CA LEU A 210 35.69 -34.05 -14.61
C LEU A 210 35.42 -33.33 -13.29
N GLN A 211 34.33 -32.54 -13.22
CA GLN A 211 33.95 -31.81 -12.01
C GLN A 211 33.53 -32.75 -10.86
N VAL A 212 32.89 -33.89 -11.16
CA VAL A 212 32.57 -34.94 -10.18
C VAL A 212 33.84 -35.57 -9.62
N ARG A 213 34.81 -35.92 -10.48
CA ARG A 213 36.10 -36.50 -10.06
C ARG A 213 36.91 -35.57 -9.16
N GLU A 214 36.84 -34.28 -9.42
CA GLU A 214 37.47 -33.24 -8.60
C GLU A 214 36.76 -33.03 -7.25
N SER A 215 35.70 -33.79 -6.95
CA SER A 215 34.87 -33.66 -5.75
C SER A 215 34.33 -32.24 -5.56
N SER A 216 34.01 -31.56 -6.67
CA SER A 216 33.52 -30.19 -6.61
C SER A 216 32.14 -30.15 -5.95
N SER A 217 31.99 -29.31 -4.93
CA SER A 217 30.70 -29.04 -4.29
C SER A 217 29.80 -28.12 -5.12
N THR A 218 30.36 -27.40 -6.10
CA THR A 218 29.60 -26.56 -7.04
C THR A 218 30.00 -26.86 -8.48
N PHE A 219 29.02 -26.95 -9.37
CA PHE A 219 29.24 -27.26 -10.78
C PHE A 219 29.17 -25.98 -11.59
N ILE A 220 30.20 -25.71 -12.40
CA ILE A 220 30.42 -24.43 -13.06
C ILE A 220 30.17 -24.58 -14.56
N TRP A 221 29.37 -23.66 -15.10
CA TRP A 221 29.20 -23.48 -16.54
C TRP A 221 30.37 -22.71 -17.15
N ARG A 222 31.12 -23.34 -18.07
CA ARG A 222 32.24 -22.71 -18.78
C ARG A 222 31.79 -22.13 -20.12
N ALA A 223 31.11 -20.97 -20.07
CA ALA A 223 30.52 -20.34 -21.26
C ALA A 223 31.51 -20.16 -22.43
N ALA A 224 32.75 -19.78 -22.14
CA ALA A 224 33.77 -19.51 -23.16
C ALA A 224 34.19 -20.76 -23.96
N GLU A 225 33.96 -21.97 -23.44
CA GLU A 225 34.34 -23.22 -24.13
C GLU A 225 33.28 -23.68 -25.15
N VAL A 226 32.10 -23.05 -25.17
CA VAL A 226 30.97 -23.43 -26.03
C VAL A 226 30.33 -22.23 -26.73
N GLU A 227 30.95 -21.05 -26.63
CA GLU A 227 30.36 -19.79 -27.08
C GLU A 227 30.13 -19.78 -28.60
N THR A 228 31.16 -20.14 -29.39
CA THR A 228 31.02 -20.14 -30.85
C THR A 228 30.19 -21.31 -31.35
N PHE A 229 30.19 -22.45 -30.65
CA PHE A 229 29.34 -23.60 -30.93
C PHE A 229 27.86 -23.29 -30.69
N LEU A 230 27.50 -22.71 -29.54
CA LEU A 230 26.13 -22.23 -29.29
C LEU A 230 25.74 -21.11 -30.25
N GLY A 231 26.70 -20.25 -30.64
CA GLY A 231 26.51 -19.25 -31.68
C GLY A 231 26.15 -19.85 -33.04
N LEU A 232 26.74 -21.00 -33.41
CA LEU A 232 26.34 -21.76 -34.60
C LEU A 232 24.88 -22.22 -34.49
N LEU A 233 24.51 -22.88 -33.39
CA LEU A 233 23.14 -23.37 -33.16
C LEU A 233 22.10 -22.24 -33.17
N GLN A 234 22.41 -21.12 -32.53
CA GLN A 234 21.55 -19.92 -32.57
C GLN A 234 21.39 -19.42 -34.02
N SER A 235 22.51 -19.29 -34.76
CA SER A 235 22.46 -18.80 -36.14
C SER A 235 21.65 -19.70 -37.09
N LEU A 236 21.56 -21.00 -36.80
CA LEU A 236 20.69 -21.95 -37.51
C LEU A 236 19.22 -21.73 -37.15
N SER A 237 18.91 -21.56 -35.85
CA SER A 237 17.55 -21.24 -35.39
C SER A 237 17.02 -19.94 -36.00
N ASP A 238 17.89 -18.94 -36.18
CA ASP A 238 17.58 -17.63 -36.78
C ASP A 238 17.32 -17.70 -38.30
N MET A 239 17.47 -18.87 -38.94
CA MET A 239 17.16 -19.06 -40.38
C MET A 239 15.66 -19.24 -40.66
N GLY A 240 14.80 -19.32 -39.64
CA GLY A 240 13.35 -19.38 -39.80
C GLY A 240 12.74 -20.77 -39.58
N ALA A 241 11.44 -20.89 -39.85
CA ALA A 241 10.63 -22.07 -39.51
C ALA A 241 11.19 -23.40 -40.04
N ALA A 242 11.66 -23.44 -41.29
CA ALA A 242 12.18 -24.67 -41.90
C ALA A 242 13.41 -25.24 -41.18
N MET A 243 14.34 -24.38 -40.74
CA MET A 243 15.53 -24.83 -40.00
C MET A 243 15.18 -25.20 -38.56
N ARG A 244 14.32 -24.42 -37.89
CA ARG A 244 13.81 -24.75 -36.55
C ARG A 244 13.13 -26.11 -36.52
N ARG A 245 12.36 -26.46 -37.56
CA ARG A 245 11.73 -27.78 -37.71
C ARG A 245 12.74 -28.92 -37.73
N VAL A 246 13.82 -28.78 -38.50
CA VAL A 246 14.90 -29.79 -38.56
C VAL A 246 15.60 -29.93 -37.22
N MET A 247 15.83 -28.83 -36.52
CA MET A 247 16.42 -28.86 -35.17
C MET A 247 15.46 -29.50 -34.15
N ALA A 248 14.17 -29.19 -34.24
CA ALA A 248 13.12 -29.79 -33.40
C ALA A 248 13.08 -31.31 -33.58
N GLU A 249 12.99 -31.79 -34.82
CA GLU A 249 13.00 -33.22 -35.16
C GLU A 249 14.22 -33.93 -34.56
N ALA A 250 15.42 -33.34 -34.69
CA ALA A 250 16.65 -33.90 -34.13
C ALA A 250 16.65 -33.95 -32.59
N LEU A 251 16.04 -32.98 -31.92
CA LEU A 251 16.01 -32.90 -30.45
C LEU A 251 15.01 -33.88 -29.81
N VAL A 252 13.95 -34.24 -30.54
CA VAL A 252 12.86 -35.11 -30.05
C VAL A 252 12.97 -36.55 -30.58
N ASP A 253 13.98 -36.87 -31.40
CA ASP A 253 14.20 -38.21 -31.94
C ASP A 253 14.65 -39.21 -30.85
N GLU A 254 13.75 -40.11 -30.48
CA GLU A 254 14.00 -41.15 -29.47
C GLU A 254 14.98 -42.22 -29.96
N GLU A 255 14.92 -42.59 -31.24
CA GLU A 255 15.75 -43.66 -31.80
C GLU A 255 17.21 -43.23 -31.82
N GLN A 256 17.45 -41.97 -32.16
CA GLN A 256 18.77 -41.38 -32.21
C GLN A 256 19.41 -41.22 -30.82
N TYR A 257 18.65 -40.72 -29.85
CA TYR A 257 19.13 -40.65 -28.48
C TYR A 257 19.44 -42.04 -27.92
N LYS A 258 18.59 -43.04 -28.19
CA LYS A 258 18.82 -44.44 -27.80
C LYS A 258 20.08 -45.04 -28.44
N LYS A 259 20.31 -44.79 -29.74
CA LYS A 259 21.55 -45.22 -30.43
C LYS A 259 22.80 -44.66 -29.77
N SER A 260 22.75 -43.41 -29.31
CA SER A 260 23.89 -42.73 -28.67
C SER A 260 24.17 -43.16 -27.22
N THR A 261 23.26 -43.89 -26.58
CA THR A 261 23.31 -44.21 -25.14
C THR A 261 23.32 -45.71 -24.84
N SER A 262 22.58 -46.52 -25.59
CA SER A 262 22.37 -47.95 -25.32
C SER A 262 23.31 -48.89 -26.09
N GLY A 263 24.03 -48.39 -27.10
CA GLY A 263 24.92 -49.16 -27.97
C GLY A 263 26.42 -48.92 -27.74
N LEU A 264 26.79 -48.26 -26.64
CA LEU A 264 28.19 -47.90 -26.37
C LEU A 264 28.99 -49.12 -25.92
N ASN A 265 30.21 -49.26 -26.43
CA ASN A 265 31.14 -50.31 -25.99
C ASN A 265 31.45 -50.12 -24.49
N PRO A 266 31.27 -51.14 -23.62
CA PRO A 266 31.54 -51.04 -22.19
C PRO A 266 32.94 -50.53 -21.82
N GLU A 267 33.94 -50.76 -22.68
CA GLU A 267 35.32 -50.30 -22.46
C GLU A 267 35.61 -48.88 -22.99
N SER A 268 34.65 -48.27 -23.69
CA SER A 268 34.82 -46.95 -24.31
C SER A 268 34.77 -45.81 -23.30
N LYS A 269 35.45 -44.70 -23.62
CA LYS A 269 35.45 -43.48 -22.79
C LYS A 269 34.02 -42.92 -22.68
N GLU A 270 33.27 -43.01 -23.79
CA GLU A 270 31.89 -42.60 -23.97
C GLU A 270 30.96 -43.34 -23.00
N HIS A 271 31.09 -44.68 -22.92
CA HIS A 271 30.30 -45.48 -21.99
C HIS A 271 30.58 -45.09 -20.54
N ARG A 272 31.85 -44.91 -20.17
CA ARG A 272 32.23 -44.51 -18.81
C ARG A 272 31.64 -43.16 -18.43
N ILE A 273 31.78 -42.15 -19.29
CA ILE A 273 31.23 -40.80 -19.05
C ILE A 273 29.71 -40.85 -18.89
N TYR A 274 29.03 -41.60 -19.77
CA TYR A 274 27.58 -41.75 -19.68
C TYR A 274 27.13 -42.53 -18.43
N ALA A 275 27.87 -43.55 -18.01
CA ALA A 275 27.59 -44.29 -16.78
C ALA A 275 27.70 -43.41 -15.53
N VAL A 276 28.73 -42.55 -15.46
CA VAL A 276 28.87 -41.56 -14.38
C VAL A 276 27.69 -40.60 -14.36
N PHE A 277 27.29 -40.08 -15.52
CA PHE A 277 26.11 -39.22 -15.64
C PHE A 277 24.84 -39.93 -15.13
N LEU A 278 24.58 -41.17 -15.55
CA LEU A 278 23.41 -41.95 -15.12
C LEU A 278 23.41 -42.24 -13.62
N GLU A 279 24.56 -42.56 -13.04
CA GLU A 279 24.70 -42.76 -11.59
C GLU A 279 24.34 -41.48 -10.83
N GLN A 280 24.80 -40.33 -11.32
CA GLN A 280 24.55 -39.03 -10.69
C GLN A 280 23.12 -38.53 -10.91
N LEU A 281 22.48 -38.88 -12.01
CA LEU A 281 21.17 -38.36 -12.44
C LEU A 281 20.09 -38.41 -11.35
N ASN A 282 20.04 -39.52 -10.59
CA ASN A 282 19.05 -39.74 -9.54
C ASN A 282 19.66 -39.90 -8.13
N SER A 283 20.99 -39.74 -7.96
CA SER A 283 21.65 -39.86 -6.65
C SER A 283 22.08 -38.51 -6.06
N HIS A 284 23.14 -37.88 -6.60
CA HIS A 284 23.73 -36.62 -6.10
C HIS A 284 23.74 -35.48 -7.13
N GLY A 285 23.29 -35.72 -8.37
CA GLY A 285 23.30 -34.74 -9.46
C GLY A 285 22.33 -33.59 -9.24
N LEU A 286 21.11 -33.87 -8.78
CA LEU A 286 20.05 -32.92 -8.39
C LEU A 286 19.11 -33.61 -7.37
N ARG A 287 19.06 -33.13 -6.12
CA ARG A 287 18.21 -33.73 -5.07
C ARG A 287 16.73 -33.60 -5.44
N TYR A 288 15.97 -34.64 -5.15
CA TYR A 288 14.52 -34.69 -5.33
C TYR A 288 13.80 -34.54 -3.98
N PRO A 289 12.77 -33.66 -3.88
CA PRO A 289 12.04 -33.46 -2.63
C PRO A 289 11.25 -34.70 -2.14
N LEU A 290 11.41 -35.06 -0.85
CA LEU A 290 10.78 -36.23 -0.24
C LEU A 290 9.24 -36.14 -0.14
N ASN A 291 8.68 -34.93 -0.06
CA ASN A 291 7.23 -34.74 0.06
C ASN A 291 6.45 -35.25 -1.16
N PHE A 292 7.11 -35.34 -2.33
CA PHE A 292 6.49 -35.89 -3.52
C PHE A 292 6.33 -37.43 -3.44
N ASP A 293 7.11 -38.14 -2.60
CA ASP A 293 7.01 -39.61 -2.46
C ASP A 293 5.63 -40.05 -1.97
N LYS A 294 4.93 -39.20 -1.20
CA LYS A 294 3.54 -39.42 -0.78
C LYS A 294 2.60 -39.59 -1.98
N TYR A 295 2.93 -38.96 -3.10
CA TYR A 295 2.11 -38.94 -4.31
C TYR A 295 2.68 -39.76 -5.45
N LYS A 296 3.75 -40.55 -5.23
CA LYS A 296 4.42 -41.36 -6.26
C LYS A 296 3.51 -42.30 -7.06
N ALA A 297 2.36 -42.68 -6.50
CA ALA A 297 1.37 -43.51 -7.16
C ALA A 297 0.57 -42.77 -8.26
N ARG A 298 0.54 -41.42 -8.23
CA ARG A 298 -0.05 -40.61 -9.30
C ARG A 298 0.92 -40.57 -10.49
N LYS A 299 0.38 -40.59 -11.71
CA LYS A 299 1.17 -40.63 -12.95
C LYS A 299 2.14 -39.44 -13.05
N GLY A 300 3.42 -39.67 -13.34
CA GLY A 300 4.43 -38.60 -13.45
C GLY A 300 4.96 -38.05 -12.12
N MET A 301 4.56 -38.65 -10.98
CA MET A 301 5.04 -38.30 -9.64
C MET A 301 6.08 -39.29 -9.09
N ASP A 302 6.40 -40.36 -9.83
CA ASP A 302 7.48 -41.30 -9.50
C ASP A 302 8.87 -40.65 -9.62
N GLN A 303 8.99 -39.59 -10.41
CA GLN A 303 10.06 -38.56 -10.42
C GLN A 303 11.49 -39.08 -10.57
N LYS A 304 11.62 -40.37 -10.85
CA LYS A 304 12.79 -41.00 -11.43
C LYS A 304 12.97 -40.45 -12.85
N LEU A 305 14.13 -39.88 -13.12
CA LEU A 305 14.43 -39.33 -14.43
C LEU A 305 14.94 -40.45 -15.34
N GLU A 306 14.15 -40.78 -16.34
CA GLU A 306 14.51 -41.67 -17.45
C GLU A 306 14.37 -40.88 -18.76
N TYR A 307 15.47 -40.64 -19.46
CA TYR A 307 15.45 -39.83 -20.68
C TYR A 307 15.35 -40.70 -21.93
N THR A 308 14.55 -40.22 -22.85
CA THR A 308 14.24 -40.82 -24.15
C THR A 308 14.67 -39.93 -25.29
N THR A 309 14.78 -38.61 -25.05
CA THR A 309 15.13 -37.61 -26.08
C THR A 309 16.27 -36.72 -25.63
N ILE A 310 16.92 -36.05 -26.59
CA ILE A 310 18.00 -35.09 -26.32
C ILE A 310 17.48 -33.90 -25.50
N ILE A 311 16.27 -33.43 -25.77
CA ILE A 311 15.71 -32.25 -25.08
C ILE A 311 15.48 -32.49 -23.58
N GLU A 312 15.11 -33.70 -23.19
CA GLU A 312 14.95 -34.07 -21.77
C GLU A 312 16.27 -33.99 -21.01
N GLU A 313 17.36 -34.43 -21.63
CA GLU A 313 18.70 -34.33 -21.05
C GLU A 313 19.24 -32.89 -21.09
N LEU A 314 19.00 -32.13 -22.16
CA LEU A 314 19.39 -30.72 -22.20
C LEU A 314 18.77 -29.92 -21.05
N LEU A 315 17.52 -30.22 -20.68
CA LEU A 315 16.91 -29.58 -19.52
C LEU A 315 17.53 -29.98 -18.19
N PHE A 316 18.05 -31.20 -18.04
CA PHE A 316 18.88 -31.54 -16.89
C PHE A 316 20.06 -30.57 -16.78
N TRP A 317 20.78 -30.36 -17.89
CA TRP A 317 21.93 -29.45 -17.91
C TRP A 317 21.57 -28.00 -17.66
N VAL A 318 20.40 -27.53 -18.14
CA VAL A 318 19.87 -26.20 -17.84
C VAL A 318 19.69 -26.02 -16.33
N LEU A 319 19.04 -26.97 -15.64
CA LEU A 319 18.86 -26.89 -14.18
C LEU A 319 20.20 -27.04 -13.44
N ARG A 320 21.02 -28.01 -13.87
CA ARG A 320 22.27 -28.40 -13.22
C ARG A 320 23.29 -27.28 -13.14
N TYR A 321 23.34 -26.46 -14.19
CA TYR A 321 24.23 -25.33 -14.35
C TYR A 321 23.55 -23.98 -14.12
N GLU A 322 22.45 -23.95 -13.36
CA GLU A 322 21.77 -22.72 -12.92
C GLU A 322 21.34 -21.80 -14.09
N PHE A 323 20.66 -22.39 -15.08
CA PHE A 323 20.06 -21.71 -16.23
C PHE A 323 21.08 -20.88 -17.04
N PRO A 324 22.03 -21.50 -17.77
CA PRO A 324 23.02 -20.77 -18.55
C PRO A 324 22.38 -19.90 -19.65
N GLN A 325 22.66 -18.58 -19.64
CA GLN A 325 21.97 -17.60 -20.49
C GLN A 325 21.98 -17.95 -21.99
N GLN A 326 23.13 -18.33 -22.55
CA GLN A 326 23.24 -18.63 -23.99
C GLN A 326 22.43 -19.88 -24.36
N LEU A 327 22.48 -20.93 -23.53
CA LEU A 327 21.69 -22.14 -23.73
C LEU A 327 20.19 -21.86 -23.61
N VAL A 328 19.77 -21.12 -22.59
CA VAL A 328 18.37 -20.72 -22.41
C VAL A 328 17.87 -19.90 -23.61
N THR A 329 18.67 -18.94 -24.08
CA THR A 329 18.31 -18.10 -25.24
C THR A 329 18.12 -18.96 -26.50
N PHE A 330 19.03 -19.90 -26.74
CA PHE A 330 18.92 -20.84 -27.85
C PHE A 330 17.65 -21.71 -27.78
N LEU A 331 17.37 -22.30 -26.62
CA LEU A 331 16.19 -23.16 -26.42
C LEU A 331 14.90 -22.35 -26.61
N LEU A 332 14.83 -21.13 -26.08
CA LEU A 332 13.67 -20.25 -26.27
C LEU A 332 13.48 -19.82 -27.74
N GLY A 333 14.57 -19.66 -28.50
CA GLY A 333 14.49 -19.35 -29.93
C GLY A 333 13.83 -20.44 -30.79
N LEU A 334 13.72 -21.67 -30.27
CA LEU A 334 13.05 -22.79 -30.96
C LEU A 334 11.54 -22.89 -30.66
N LEU A 335 11.03 -22.16 -29.66
CA LEU A 335 9.61 -22.18 -29.27
C LEU A 335 8.59 -21.87 -30.38
N PRO A 336 8.91 -21.13 -31.46
CA PRO A 336 7.97 -20.97 -32.56
C PRO A 336 7.61 -22.27 -33.31
N ASP A 337 8.37 -23.36 -33.13
CA ASP A 337 7.99 -24.68 -33.66
C ASP A 337 7.13 -25.46 -32.65
N ASP A 338 5.95 -25.90 -33.09
CA ASP A 338 4.95 -26.55 -32.22
C ASP A 338 5.41 -27.91 -31.66
N LEU A 339 6.13 -28.71 -32.48
CA LEU A 339 6.64 -30.03 -32.07
C LEU A 339 7.67 -29.88 -30.95
N TYR A 340 8.57 -28.91 -31.12
CA TYR A 340 9.53 -28.53 -30.08
C TYR A 340 8.83 -27.98 -28.85
N LYS A 341 7.90 -27.03 -28.98
CA LYS A 341 7.22 -26.37 -27.86
C LYS A 341 6.53 -27.38 -26.95
N GLU A 342 5.80 -28.34 -27.52
CA GLU A 342 5.13 -29.39 -26.76
C GLU A 342 6.13 -30.29 -26.01
N SER A 343 7.19 -30.72 -26.70
CA SER A 343 8.20 -31.64 -26.15
C SER A 343 9.04 -30.97 -25.07
N PHE A 344 9.42 -29.71 -25.29
CA PHE A 344 10.13 -28.88 -24.33
C PHE A 344 9.29 -28.62 -23.07
N ALA A 345 7.99 -28.33 -23.22
CA ALA A 345 7.11 -28.12 -22.08
C ALA A 345 6.94 -29.40 -21.23
N LYS A 346 6.78 -30.57 -21.87
CA LYS A 346 6.74 -31.87 -21.18
C LYS A 346 8.04 -32.15 -20.42
N ALA A 347 9.18 -31.94 -21.08
CA ALA A 347 10.49 -32.11 -20.46
C ALA A 347 10.68 -31.14 -19.28
N PHE A 348 10.22 -29.89 -19.41
CA PHE A 348 10.32 -28.89 -18.35
C PHE A 348 9.52 -29.26 -17.10
N VAL A 349 8.29 -29.74 -17.27
CA VAL A 349 7.45 -30.20 -16.15
C VAL A 349 8.06 -31.43 -15.46
N LYS A 350 8.67 -32.36 -16.22
CA LYS A 350 9.37 -33.53 -15.67
C LYS A 350 10.50 -33.15 -14.71
N HIS A 351 11.11 -31.99 -14.90
CA HIS A 351 12.19 -31.46 -14.06
C HIS A 351 11.70 -30.48 -12.97
N TYR A 352 10.45 -30.02 -13.05
CA TYR A 352 9.95 -28.91 -12.24
C TYR A 352 10.06 -29.17 -10.73
N SER A 353 9.86 -30.41 -10.27
CA SER A 353 9.99 -30.78 -8.86
C SER A 353 11.36 -30.42 -8.25
N ARG A 354 12.42 -30.36 -9.07
CA ARG A 354 13.79 -30.03 -8.65
C ARG A 354 14.07 -28.53 -8.68
N VAL A 355 13.23 -27.74 -9.34
CA VAL A 355 13.37 -26.27 -9.40
C VAL A 355 13.38 -25.68 -8.00
N SER A 356 12.55 -26.18 -7.09
CA SER A 356 12.55 -25.69 -5.71
C SER A 356 13.90 -25.87 -5.03
N VAL A 357 14.58 -26.99 -5.28
CA VAL A 357 15.92 -27.24 -4.73
C VAL A 357 16.94 -26.30 -5.36
N VAL A 358 16.92 -26.18 -6.69
CA VAL A 358 17.84 -25.29 -7.43
C VAL A 358 17.69 -23.84 -6.98
N LEU A 359 16.47 -23.33 -6.83
CA LEU A 359 16.22 -21.94 -6.39
C LEU A 359 16.71 -21.68 -4.97
N MET A 360 16.60 -22.66 -4.05
CA MET A 360 17.06 -22.52 -2.67
C MET A 360 18.59 -22.59 -2.55
N GLU A 361 19.24 -23.46 -3.35
CA GLU A 361 20.68 -23.74 -3.27
C GLU A 361 21.53 -22.83 -4.19
N ALA A 362 20.92 -22.11 -5.14
CA ALA A 362 21.62 -21.26 -6.10
C ALA A 362 22.47 -20.17 -5.45
N LYS A 363 23.64 -19.88 -6.04
CA LYS A 363 24.53 -18.80 -5.59
C LYS A 363 23.96 -17.41 -5.87
N ASP A 364 23.35 -17.23 -7.04
CA ASP A 364 22.67 -16.00 -7.45
C ASP A 364 21.19 -16.28 -7.68
N ARG A 365 20.43 -16.32 -6.58
CA ARG A 365 19.02 -16.71 -6.57
C ARG A 365 18.16 -15.80 -7.46
N MET A 366 18.44 -14.50 -7.47
CA MET A 366 17.67 -13.53 -8.26
C MET A 366 17.88 -13.73 -9.76
N THR A 367 19.11 -13.96 -10.22
CA THR A 367 19.37 -14.22 -11.65
C THR A 367 18.75 -15.55 -12.08
N VAL A 368 18.87 -16.60 -11.26
CA VAL A 368 18.28 -17.92 -11.55
C VAL A 368 16.76 -17.83 -11.60
N ALA A 369 16.13 -17.18 -10.61
CA ALA A 369 14.70 -16.94 -10.57
C ALA A 369 14.20 -16.23 -11.83
N ASN A 370 14.87 -15.15 -12.24
CA ASN A 370 14.53 -14.39 -13.44
C ASN A 370 14.59 -15.24 -14.72
N ARG A 371 15.65 -16.04 -14.89
CA ARG A 371 15.81 -16.90 -16.07
C ARG A 371 14.81 -18.06 -16.09
N PHE A 372 14.50 -18.61 -14.92
CA PHE A 372 13.47 -19.61 -14.79
C PHE A 372 12.09 -19.07 -15.21
N VAL A 373 11.70 -17.90 -14.67
CA VAL A 373 10.42 -17.24 -15.02
C VAL A 373 10.37 -16.90 -16.51
N HIS A 374 11.50 -16.52 -17.09
CA HIS A 374 11.60 -16.25 -18.52
C HIS A 374 11.26 -17.49 -19.37
N ILE A 375 11.59 -18.69 -18.91
CA ILE A 375 11.19 -19.93 -19.60
C ILE A 375 9.73 -20.24 -19.31
N SER A 376 9.34 -20.29 -18.03
CA SER A 376 8.03 -20.78 -17.62
C SER A 376 6.87 -19.94 -18.15
N VAL A 377 7.00 -18.61 -18.19
CA VAL A 377 5.99 -17.70 -18.75
C VAL A 377 5.72 -18.00 -20.23
N GLN A 378 6.74 -18.38 -21.00
CA GLN A 378 6.58 -18.71 -22.43
C GLN A 378 5.84 -20.03 -22.66
N LEU A 379 5.85 -20.91 -21.66
CA LEU A 379 5.19 -22.22 -21.72
C LEU A 379 3.78 -22.16 -21.16
N PHE A 380 3.61 -21.59 -19.97
CA PHE A 380 2.37 -21.67 -19.21
C PHE A 380 1.34 -20.59 -19.55
N SER A 381 1.71 -19.55 -20.30
CA SER A 381 0.74 -18.55 -20.78
C SER A 381 -0.15 -19.08 -21.91
N ASN A 382 0.25 -20.18 -22.56
CA ASN A 382 -0.56 -20.84 -23.56
C ASN A 382 -1.54 -21.81 -22.90
N GLU A 383 -2.84 -21.47 -22.94
CA GLU A 383 -3.89 -22.26 -22.27
C GLU A 383 -3.91 -23.73 -22.71
N ASN A 384 -3.72 -24.03 -24.01
CA ASN A 384 -3.79 -25.40 -24.51
C ASN A 384 -2.67 -26.28 -23.93
N VAL A 385 -1.44 -25.75 -23.92
CA VAL A 385 -0.28 -26.44 -23.33
C VAL A 385 -0.46 -26.59 -21.81
N ALA A 386 -0.87 -25.52 -21.12
CA ALA A 386 -1.05 -25.54 -19.66
C ALA A 386 -2.15 -26.52 -19.22
N VAL A 387 -3.28 -26.57 -19.94
CA VAL A 387 -4.37 -27.54 -19.68
C VAL A 387 -3.89 -28.97 -19.93
N PHE A 388 -3.21 -29.22 -21.05
CA PHE A 388 -2.67 -30.55 -21.36
C PHE A 388 -1.72 -31.05 -20.26
N LEU A 389 -0.80 -30.20 -19.80
CA LEU A 389 0.15 -30.53 -18.73
C LEU A 389 -0.54 -30.72 -17.38
N THR A 390 -1.59 -29.95 -17.09
CA THR A 390 -2.39 -30.12 -15.87
C THR A 390 -3.08 -31.48 -15.85
N GLU A 391 -3.72 -31.88 -16.96
CA GLU A 391 -4.49 -33.12 -17.04
C GLU A 391 -3.61 -34.38 -17.13
N HIS A 392 -2.48 -34.30 -17.85
CA HIS A 392 -1.67 -35.49 -18.18
C HIS A 392 -0.37 -35.61 -17.37
N HIS A 393 0.10 -34.52 -16.76
CA HIS A 393 1.40 -34.44 -16.09
C HIS A 393 1.35 -33.85 -14.67
N ASN A 394 0.16 -33.73 -14.05
CA ASN A 394 -0.02 -33.29 -12.66
C ASN A 394 0.67 -31.94 -12.34
N LEU A 395 0.57 -30.97 -13.26
CA LEU A 395 1.23 -29.67 -13.14
C LEU A 395 0.90 -28.93 -11.82
N LEU A 396 -0.40 -28.81 -11.50
CA LEU A 396 -0.85 -28.13 -10.27
C LEU A 396 -0.28 -28.78 -9.00
N LEU A 397 -0.31 -30.12 -8.94
CA LEU A 397 0.23 -30.87 -7.80
C LEU A 397 1.74 -30.63 -7.66
N THR A 398 2.46 -30.61 -8.78
CA THR A 398 3.91 -30.34 -8.82
C THR A 398 4.22 -28.95 -8.28
N PHE A 399 3.47 -27.91 -8.66
CA PHE A 399 3.67 -26.54 -8.16
C PHE A 399 3.46 -26.44 -6.66
N ILE A 400 2.33 -26.96 -6.16
CA ILE A 400 2.00 -26.88 -4.73
C ILE A 400 3.04 -27.65 -3.92
N LEU A 401 3.45 -28.85 -4.35
CA LEU A 401 4.48 -29.62 -3.65
C LEU A 401 5.85 -28.96 -3.69
N SER A 402 6.24 -28.30 -4.79
CA SER A 402 7.47 -27.51 -4.84
C SER A 402 7.44 -26.36 -3.84
N LEU A 403 6.31 -25.63 -3.72
CA LEU A 403 6.13 -24.58 -2.72
C LEU A 403 6.14 -25.15 -1.29
N SER A 404 5.44 -26.25 -1.05
CA SER A 404 5.43 -26.92 0.25
C SER A 404 6.82 -27.38 0.66
N ASN A 405 7.63 -27.91 -0.27
CA ASN A 405 9.01 -28.28 0.02
C ASN A 405 9.85 -27.08 0.46
N MET A 406 9.72 -25.93 -0.24
CA MET A 406 10.43 -24.71 0.16
C MET A 406 10.02 -24.27 1.56
N MET A 407 8.72 -24.18 1.83
CA MET A 407 8.21 -23.71 3.13
C MET A 407 8.56 -24.67 4.27
N GLN A 408 8.43 -25.98 4.06
CA GLN A 408 8.80 -26.99 5.07
C GLN A 408 10.29 -26.92 5.44
N SER A 409 11.17 -26.56 4.49
CA SER A 409 12.61 -26.48 4.75
C SER A 409 12.99 -25.34 5.71
N ILE A 410 12.10 -24.37 5.93
CA ILE A 410 12.30 -23.19 6.77
C ILE A 410 11.28 -23.08 7.91
N GLN A 411 10.57 -24.16 8.24
CA GLN A 411 9.60 -24.13 9.33
C GLN A 411 10.29 -24.02 10.70
N VAL A 412 9.69 -23.22 11.56
CA VAL A 412 10.01 -23.09 12.99
C VAL A 412 8.76 -23.32 13.81
N ALA A 413 8.92 -23.80 15.04
CA ALA A 413 7.76 -24.05 15.89
C ALA A 413 7.06 -22.73 16.26
N SER A 414 5.74 -22.74 16.26
CA SER A 414 4.94 -21.57 16.62
C SER A 414 4.98 -21.34 18.13
N LEU A 415 5.23 -20.09 18.52
CA LEU A 415 5.18 -19.64 19.92
C LEU A 415 3.83 -18.96 20.27
N LEU A 416 2.89 -18.98 19.33
CA LEU A 416 1.58 -18.36 19.50
C LEU A 416 0.79 -19.09 20.61
N GLU A 417 0.22 -18.33 21.54
CA GLU A 417 -0.55 -18.82 22.72
C GLU A 417 0.21 -19.67 23.75
N ASP A 418 1.38 -20.23 23.40
CA ASP A 418 2.17 -21.10 24.27
C ASP A 418 3.67 -20.78 24.15
N PRO A 419 4.12 -19.67 24.78
CA PRO A 419 5.52 -19.24 24.71
C PRO A 419 6.51 -20.23 25.33
N ASP A 420 6.03 -21.18 26.17
CA ASP A 420 6.85 -22.22 26.79
C ASP A 420 6.89 -23.53 25.97
N MET A 421 6.19 -23.60 24.83
CA MET A 421 6.11 -24.76 23.92
C MET A 421 5.71 -26.08 24.63
N LYS A 422 4.76 -26.03 25.56
CA LYS A 422 4.36 -27.22 26.34
C LYS A 422 3.25 -28.04 25.69
N SER A 423 2.43 -27.42 24.87
CA SER A 423 1.16 -27.94 24.36
C SER A 423 0.82 -27.49 22.93
N ASN A 424 1.49 -26.47 22.39
CA ASN A 424 1.41 -26.08 20.99
C ASN A 424 2.34 -26.96 20.12
N PHE A 425 1.81 -27.52 19.04
CA PHE A 425 2.54 -28.35 18.06
C PHE A 425 2.43 -27.82 16.62
N HIS A 426 1.95 -26.59 16.46
CA HIS A 426 1.88 -25.90 15.17
C HIS A 426 3.25 -25.41 14.71
N TRP A 427 3.50 -25.48 13.41
CA TRP A 427 4.74 -25.02 12.77
C TRP A 427 4.43 -23.89 11.79
N VAL A 428 5.27 -22.85 11.82
CA VAL A 428 5.13 -21.68 10.96
C VAL A 428 6.40 -21.42 10.16
N VAL A 429 6.25 -20.77 9.01
CA VAL A 429 7.37 -20.37 8.16
C VAL A 429 8.26 -19.34 8.86
N ASN A 430 9.58 -19.57 8.85
CA ASN A 430 10.56 -18.61 9.34
C ASN A 430 10.76 -17.46 8.34
N CYS A 431 10.19 -16.31 8.68
CA CYS A 431 10.27 -15.08 7.89
C CYS A 431 11.68 -14.46 7.85
N ASP A 432 12.57 -14.81 8.78
CA ASP A 432 13.97 -14.35 8.79
C ASP A 432 14.86 -15.16 7.84
N SER A 433 14.36 -16.28 7.29
CA SER A 433 15.14 -17.08 6.35
C SER A 433 15.39 -16.33 5.05
N GLU A 434 16.55 -16.58 4.44
CA GLU A 434 16.90 -15.96 3.16
C GLU A 434 15.92 -16.34 2.04
N ILE A 435 15.32 -17.53 2.11
CA ILE A 435 14.27 -17.98 1.17
C ILE A 435 13.08 -17.00 1.18
N MET A 436 12.71 -16.49 2.35
CA MET A 436 11.62 -15.53 2.51
C MET A 436 12.04 -14.11 2.11
N ARG A 437 13.21 -13.65 2.60
CA ARG A 437 13.69 -12.28 2.34
C ARG A 437 14.05 -12.03 0.88
N ASP A 438 14.59 -13.04 0.19
CA ASP A 438 15.00 -12.94 -1.21
C ASP A 438 13.88 -13.38 -2.17
N HIS A 439 12.66 -13.62 -1.66
CA HIS A 439 11.50 -14.05 -2.45
C HIS A 439 11.76 -15.28 -3.33
N CYS A 440 12.49 -16.28 -2.82
CA CYS A 440 12.89 -17.46 -3.62
C CYS A 440 11.69 -18.32 -4.07
N TYR A 441 10.56 -18.20 -3.37
CA TYR A 441 9.30 -18.87 -3.71
C TYR A 441 8.56 -18.20 -4.87
N TRP A 442 8.80 -16.91 -5.12
CA TRP A 442 8.04 -16.09 -6.05
C TRP A 442 7.97 -16.67 -7.47
N PRO A 443 9.02 -17.25 -8.06
CA PRO A 443 8.95 -17.85 -9.39
C PRO A 443 7.87 -18.93 -9.53
N VAL A 444 7.74 -19.80 -8.53
CA VAL A 444 6.76 -20.90 -8.54
C VAL A 444 5.34 -20.35 -8.28
N VAL A 445 5.22 -19.35 -7.41
CA VAL A 445 3.94 -18.65 -7.19
C VAL A 445 3.46 -17.93 -8.44
N SER A 446 4.36 -17.25 -9.15
CA SER A 446 4.08 -16.55 -10.39
C SER A 446 3.57 -17.53 -11.45
N ASP A 447 4.20 -18.69 -11.60
CA ASP A 447 3.74 -19.74 -12.51
C ASP A 447 2.36 -20.28 -12.13
N LEU A 448 2.13 -20.52 -10.83
CA LEU A 448 0.83 -20.95 -10.32
C LEU A 448 -0.26 -19.92 -10.64
N ILE A 449 -0.03 -18.63 -10.39
CA ILE A 449 -0.97 -17.56 -10.70
C ILE A 449 -1.24 -17.49 -12.21
N ASN A 450 -0.19 -17.60 -13.04
CA ASN A 450 -0.33 -17.59 -14.50
C ASN A 450 -1.24 -18.72 -14.99
N VAL A 451 -1.03 -19.93 -14.47
CA VAL A 451 -1.84 -21.11 -14.80
C VAL A 451 -3.27 -20.99 -14.26
N LEU A 452 -3.45 -20.48 -13.04
CA LEU A 452 -4.76 -20.26 -12.42
C LEU A 452 -5.58 -19.14 -13.09
N SER A 453 -4.96 -18.29 -13.91
CA SER A 453 -5.67 -17.30 -14.74
C SER A 453 -6.52 -17.93 -15.85
N HIS A 454 -6.30 -19.21 -16.15
CA HIS A 454 -7.11 -19.98 -17.09
C HIS A 454 -8.28 -20.65 -16.37
N ARG A 455 -9.51 -20.31 -16.77
CA ARG A 455 -10.75 -20.83 -16.15
C ARG A 455 -10.77 -22.36 -16.01
N LYS A 456 -10.39 -23.09 -17.06
CA LYS A 456 -10.40 -24.57 -17.04
C LYS A 456 -9.50 -25.13 -15.93
N ILE A 457 -8.35 -24.51 -15.72
CA ILE A 457 -7.36 -24.98 -14.76
C ILE A 457 -7.76 -24.59 -13.33
N ALA A 458 -8.26 -23.37 -13.11
CA ALA A 458 -8.84 -22.97 -11.83
C ALA A 458 -10.01 -23.88 -11.40
N HIS A 459 -10.86 -24.28 -12.35
CA HIS A 459 -11.93 -25.24 -12.10
C HIS A 459 -11.39 -26.63 -11.75
N SER A 460 -10.36 -27.11 -12.45
CA SER A 460 -9.68 -28.37 -12.12
C SER A 460 -9.06 -28.35 -10.73
N PHE A 461 -8.45 -27.23 -10.32
CA PHE A 461 -7.91 -27.04 -8.97
C PHE A 461 -9.00 -27.21 -7.90
N LEU A 462 -10.08 -26.44 -8.01
CA LEU A 462 -11.14 -26.43 -6.98
C LEU A 462 -11.98 -27.72 -6.97
N ARG A 463 -11.95 -28.49 -8.06
CA ARG A 463 -12.66 -29.77 -8.18
C ARG A 463 -11.91 -30.93 -7.51
N ASP A 464 -10.58 -30.86 -7.36
CA ASP A 464 -9.77 -31.89 -6.71
C ASP A 464 -9.64 -31.59 -5.20
N PRO A 465 -10.30 -32.35 -4.31
CA PRO A 465 -10.23 -32.13 -2.87
C PRO A 465 -8.82 -32.32 -2.29
N ASP A 466 -7.99 -33.17 -2.90
CA ASP A 466 -6.62 -33.39 -2.43
C ASP A 466 -5.76 -32.15 -2.71
N LEU A 467 -5.96 -31.48 -3.85
CA LEU A 467 -5.26 -30.23 -4.17
C LEU A 467 -5.70 -29.10 -3.25
N VAL A 468 -7.01 -28.96 -3.00
CA VAL A 468 -7.55 -27.96 -2.07
C VAL A 468 -6.98 -28.20 -0.66
N THR A 469 -6.96 -29.43 -0.19
CA THR A 469 -6.42 -29.77 1.14
C THR A 469 -4.93 -29.48 1.23
N LEU A 470 -4.14 -29.90 0.23
CA LEU A 470 -2.70 -29.63 0.18
C LEU A 470 -2.40 -28.11 0.14
N TRP A 471 -3.22 -27.34 -0.55
CA TRP A 471 -3.12 -25.88 -0.56
C TRP A 471 -3.41 -25.27 0.81
N LEU A 472 -4.46 -25.73 1.49
CA LEU A 472 -4.79 -25.27 2.85
C LEU A 472 -3.72 -25.69 3.87
N ASP A 473 -3.09 -26.85 3.71
CA ASP A 473 -1.93 -27.27 4.53
C ASP A 473 -0.74 -26.32 4.35
N LEU A 474 -0.46 -25.89 3.12
CA LEU A 474 0.56 -24.89 2.82
C LEU A 474 0.22 -23.55 3.51
N LEU A 475 -1.01 -23.06 3.39
CA LEU A 475 -1.46 -21.82 4.03
C LEU A 475 -1.46 -21.93 5.56
N SER A 476 -1.71 -23.11 6.11
CA SER A 476 -1.63 -23.38 7.55
C SER A 476 -0.21 -23.10 8.08
N SER A 477 0.84 -23.41 7.32
CA SER A 477 2.22 -23.06 7.71
C SER A 477 2.51 -21.55 7.72
N MET A 478 1.65 -20.73 7.11
CA MET A 478 1.74 -19.27 7.17
C MET A 478 0.78 -18.69 8.23
N GLN A 479 -0.13 -19.50 8.75
CA GLN A 479 -1.12 -19.11 9.74
C GLN A 479 -0.45 -18.82 11.09
N GLY A 480 -0.37 -17.54 11.44
CA GLY A 480 0.27 -17.06 12.67
C GLY A 480 1.79 -16.83 12.58
N MET A 481 2.36 -16.72 11.38
CA MET A 481 3.78 -16.39 11.19
C MET A 481 4.12 -14.95 11.62
N ASN A 482 5.42 -14.61 11.67
CA ASN A 482 5.94 -13.30 12.09
C ASN A 482 5.29 -12.78 13.41
N LEU A 483 5.38 -13.61 14.45
CA LEU A 483 4.77 -13.32 15.75
C LEU A 483 5.54 -12.22 16.50
N ASN A 484 4.87 -11.11 16.78
CA ASN A 484 5.39 -10.03 17.61
C ASN A 484 5.01 -10.27 19.07
N THR A 485 5.96 -10.06 20.00
CA THR A 485 5.72 -10.06 21.44
C THR A 485 6.01 -8.69 22.03
N ARG A 486 5.10 -8.16 22.84
CA ARG A 486 5.18 -6.81 23.39
C ARG A 486 6.27 -6.68 24.45
N GLU A 487 7.18 -5.73 24.25
CA GLU A 487 8.26 -5.46 25.20
C GLU A 487 7.80 -4.60 26.37
N LEU A 488 8.00 -5.10 27.60
CA LEU A 488 7.55 -4.45 28.83
C LEU A 488 8.68 -3.81 29.64
N ARG A 489 9.93 -4.25 29.44
CA ARG A 489 11.07 -3.85 30.28
C ARG A 489 12.05 -2.94 29.52
N GLN A 490 12.80 -3.51 28.59
CA GLN A 490 13.84 -2.82 27.83
C GLN A 490 13.34 -2.47 26.42
N HIS A 491 13.96 -1.46 25.80
CA HIS A 491 13.72 -1.15 24.40
C HIS A 491 14.53 -2.12 23.53
N VAL A 492 13.97 -2.55 22.41
CA VAL A 492 14.67 -3.41 21.46
C VAL A 492 15.83 -2.61 20.83
N GLU A 493 17.04 -3.17 20.86
CA GLU A 493 18.23 -2.50 20.32
C GLU A 493 18.33 -2.60 18.78
N PHE A 494 17.80 -3.68 18.19
CA PHE A 494 17.82 -3.95 16.75
C PHE A 494 16.43 -4.29 16.24
N GLU A 495 15.94 -3.50 15.28
CA GLU A 495 14.62 -3.71 14.69
C GLU A 495 14.71 -4.73 13.54
N PRO A 496 13.97 -5.86 13.60
CA PRO A 496 13.94 -6.83 12.52
C PRO A 496 13.17 -6.28 11.30
N ASP A 497 13.67 -6.57 10.10
CA ASP A 497 13.07 -6.19 8.81
C ASP A 497 12.24 -7.32 8.18
N SER A 498 12.17 -8.49 8.81
CA SER A 498 11.50 -9.68 8.28
C SER A 498 9.99 -9.57 8.11
N TYR A 499 9.36 -8.54 8.67
CA TYR A 499 7.94 -8.29 8.45
C TYR A 499 7.64 -7.97 6.98
N TYR A 500 8.55 -7.32 6.24
CA TYR A 500 8.36 -7.09 4.81
C TYR A 500 8.21 -8.40 4.04
N ALA A 501 9.08 -9.37 4.33
CA ALA A 501 9.01 -10.70 3.73
C ALA A 501 7.70 -11.42 4.10
N ALA A 502 7.21 -11.26 5.34
CA ALA A 502 5.97 -11.87 5.80
C ALA A 502 4.72 -11.29 5.08
N PHE A 503 4.61 -9.96 4.98
CA PHE A 503 3.51 -9.30 4.27
C PHE A 503 3.54 -9.63 2.77
N SER A 504 4.71 -9.57 2.14
CA SER A 504 4.86 -9.93 0.73
C SER A 504 4.48 -11.39 0.48
N ALA A 505 4.96 -12.33 1.30
CA ALA A 505 4.63 -13.74 1.15
C ALA A 505 3.13 -13.98 1.28
N GLU A 506 2.45 -13.38 2.25
CA GLU A 506 1.00 -13.54 2.37
C GLU A 506 0.25 -12.92 1.18
N LEU A 507 0.70 -11.78 0.66
CA LEU A 507 0.08 -11.17 -0.52
C LEU A 507 0.27 -12.04 -1.78
N GLU A 508 1.50 -12.53 -1.99
CA GLU A 508 1.91 -13.26 -3.18
C GLU A 508 1.46 -14.72 -3.14
N MET A 509 1.73 -15.46 -2.07
CA MET A 509 1.40 -16.89 -1.96
C MET A 509 -0.05 -17.15 -1.54
N SER A 510 -0.67 -16.26 -0.76
CA SER A 510 -2.01 -16.51 -0.22
C SER A 510 -3.07 -15.70 -0.97
N ALA A 511 -3.00 -14.36 -0.92
CA ALA A 511 -4.06 -13.51 -1.46
C ALA A 511 -4.17 -13.57 -2.99
N SER A 512 -3.05 -13.50 -3.72
CA SER A 512 -3.08 -13.44 -5.20
C SER A 512 -3.64 -14.72 -5.84
N PRO A 513 -3.27 -15.94 -5.42
CA PRO A 513 -3.91 -17.18 -5.87
C PRO A 513 -5.38 -17.28 -5.46
N MET A 514 -5.74 -16.83 -4.25
CA MET A 514 -7.14 -16.80 -3.78
C MET A 514 -8.03 -16.04 -4.77
N TRP A 515 -7.64 -14.82 -5.13
CA TRP A 515 -8.41 -14.01 -6.07
C TRP A 515 -8.39 -14.56 -7.50
N SER A 516 -7.28 -15.17 -7.91
CA SER A 516 -7.18 -15.88 -9.19
C SER A 516 -8.17 -17.05 -9.28
N LEU A 517 -8.47 -17.72 -8.17
CA LEU A 517 -9.51 -18.74 -8.11
C LEU A 517 -10.92 -18.12 -8.11
N LEU A 518 -11.16 -17.12 -7.24
CA LEU A 518 -12.48 -16.53 -7.04
C LEU A 518 -13.00 -15.79 -8.28
N MET A 519 -12.13 -15.18 -9.09
CA MET A 519 -12.54 -14.53 -10.34
C MET A 519 -13.18 -15.50 -11.36
N HIS A 520 -12.85 -16.79 -11.27
CA HIS A 520 -13.44 -17.84 -12.11
C HIS A 520 -14.65 -18.54 -11.48
N CYS A 521 -15.08 -18.10 -10.29
CA CYS A 521 -16.18 -18.67 -9.52
C CYS A 521 -17.44 -17.79 -9.49
N GLN A 522 -17.68 -17.01 -10.55
CA GLN A 522 -18.82 -16.08 -10.61
C GLN A 522 -20.06 -16.67 -11.27
N THR A 523 -20.00 -17.92 -11.74
CA THR A 523 -21.07 -18.57 -12.52
C THR A 523 -21.78 -19.68 -11.72
N PRO A 524 -23.05 -19.99 -12.00
CA PRO A 524 -23.81 -20.96 -11.19
C PRO A 524 -23.19 -22.38 -11.10
N ASP A 525 -22.44 -22.80 -12.12
CA ASP A 525 -21.73 -24.08 -12.19
C ASP A 525 -20.62 -24.23 -11.13
N THR A 526 -20.09 -23.13 -10.58
CA THR A 526 -19.01 -23.19 -9.58
C THR A 526 -19.49 -23.24 -8.14
N ARG A 527 -20.82 -23.24 -7.91
CA ARG A 527 -21.41 -23.21 -6.57
C ARG A 527 -20.92 -24.37 -5.69
N GLN A 528 -20.84 -25.58 -6.23
CA GLN A 528 -20.39 -26.75 -5.46
C GLN A 528 -18.91 -26.64 -5.06
N PHE A 529 -18.08 -26.08 -5.93
CA PHE A 529 -16.66 -25.86 -5.64
C PHE A 529 -16.49 -24.91 -4.47
N ILE A 530 -17.16 -23.75 -4.50
CA ILE A 530 -17.09 -22.76 -3.41
C ILE A 530 -17.56 -23.36 -2.08
N LEU A 531 -18.69 -24.08 -2.07
CA LEU A 531 -19.20 -24.71 -0.84
C LEU A 531 -18.25 -25.78 -0.30
N GLY A 532 -17.66 -26.60 -1.17
CA GLY A 532 -16.66 -27.59 -0.80
C GLY A 532 -15.40 -26.96 -0.21
N THR A 533 -14.92 -25.86 -0.81
CA THR A 533 -13.74 -25.14 -0.30
C THR A 533 -14.04 -24.46 1.05
N ILE A 534 -15.22 -23.88 1.26
CA ILE A 534 -15.62 -23.35 2.58
C ILE A 534 -15.55 -24.44 3.64
N GLN A 535 -16.09 -25.63 3.36
CA GLN A 535 -16.04 -26.76 4.28
C GLN A 535 -14.60 -27.18 4.58
N ALA A 536 -13.74 -27.27 3.56
CA ALA A 536 -12.33 -27.61 3.75
C ALA A 536 -11.59 -26.56 4.62
N ILE A 537 -11.83 -25.26 4.38
CA ILE A 537 -11.25 -24.17 5.19
C ILE A 537 -11.69 -24.28 6.65
N VAL A 538 -12.97 -24.58 6.91
CA VAL A 538 -13.49 -24.76 8.27
C VAL A 538 -12.78 -25.91 9.00
N VAL A 539 -12.56 -27.03 8.32
CA VAL A 539 -11.79 -28.16 8.87
C VAL A 539 -10.35 -27.74 9.17
N SER A 540 -9.65 -27.10 8.23
CA SER A 540 -8.27 -26.64 8.45
C SER A 540 -8.15 -25.63 9.59
N LEU A 541 -9.17 -24.78 9.81
CA LEU A 541 -9.20 -23.88 10.97
C LEU A 541 -9.39 -24.64 12.28
N GLN A 542 -10.24 -25.67 12.32
CA GLN A 542 -10.40 -26.54 13.49
C GLN A 542 -9.07 -27.24 13.83
N ASP A 543 -8.43 -27.85 12.84
CA ASP A 543 -7.12 -28.49 12.99
C ASP A 543 -6.07 -27.51 13.52
N TRP A 544 -6.07 -26.28 13.00
CA TRP A 544 -5.17 -25.23 13.48
C TRP A 544 -5.44 -24.84 14.94
N PHE A 545 -6.70 -24.64 15.33
CA PHE A 545 -7.04 -24.34 16.73
C PHE A 545 -6.64 -25.49 17.67
N GLU A 546 -6.79 -26.74 17.23
CA GLU A 546 -6.28 -27.90 17.97
C GLU A 546 -4.75 -27.89 18.07
N ALA A 547 -4.05 -27.53 16.98
CA ALA A 547 -2.59 -27.46 16.92
C ALA A 547 -1.98 -26.42 17.86
N ILE A 548 -2.62 -25.26 18.01
CA ILE A 548 -2.23 -24.25 19.00
C ILE A 548 -2.87 -24.47 20.37
N ASN A 549 -3.57 -25.60 20.57
CA ASN A 549 -4.30 -25.96 21.78
C ASN A 549 -5.32 -24.88 22.23
N PHE A 550 -5.91 -24.12 21.30
CA PHE A 550 -6.78 -22.99 21.58
C PHE A 550 -8.25 -23.39 21.74
N LYS A 551 -8.72 -23.44 22.99
CA LYS A 551 -10.08 -23.86 23.36
C LYS A 551 -11.06 -22.68 23.40
N ASP A 552 -12.36 -22.95 23.27
CA ASP A 552 -13.44 -21.92 23.25
C ASP A 552 -13.42 -20.94 24.45
N SER A 553 -13.03 -21.40 25.64
CA SER A 553 -12.93 -20.53 26.84
C SER A 553 -11.65 -19.68 26.90
N MET A 554 -10.66 -19.97 26.06
CA MET A 554 -9.37 -19.29 26.07
C MET A 554 -9.41 -17.98 25.30
N LYS A 555 -8.54 -17.07 25.69
CA LYS A 555 -8.39 -15.76 25.07
C LYS A 555 -6.95 -15.63 24.59
N PRO A 556 -6.71 -15.08 23.38
CA PRO A 556 -5.37 -14.89 22.87
C PRO A 556 -4.50 -14.13 23.85
N ASN A 557 -3.23 -14.50 23.88
CA ASN A 557 -2.24 -13.85 24.70
C ASN A 557 -2.21 -12.35 24.36
N PRO A 558 -2.57 -11.48 25.32
CA PRO A 558 -2.78 -10.07 25.04
C PRO A 558 -1.48 -9.29 24.80
N TYR A 559 -0.32 -9.95 24.93
CA TYR A 559 1.00 -9.40 24.63
C TYR A 559 1.56 -9.91 23.30
N GLN A 560 0.85 -10.79 22.60
CA GLN A 560 1.26 -11.31 21.31
C GLN A 560 0.41 -10.73 20.18
N LEU A 561 1.03 -10.58 19.00
CA LEU A 561 0.40 -10.06 17.80
C LEU A 561 1.03 -10.67 16.55
N THR A 562 0.21 -11.30 15.72
CA THR A 562 0.54 -11.63 14.33
C THR A 562 -0.48 -10.93 13.43
N PHE A 563 -0.01 -10.39 12.31
CA PHE A 563 -0.86 -9.82 11.27
C PHE A 563 -1.27 -10.85 10.21
N HIS A 564 -0.84 -12.11 10.33
CA HIS A 564 -0.91 -13.11 9.27
C HIS A 564 -1.92 -14.22 9.59
N LEU A 565 -3.11 -14.12 8.97
CA LEU A 565 -4.26 -15.02 9.20
C LEU A 565 -4.87 -15.53 7.87
N PRO A 566 -4.09 -16.15 6.97
CA PRO A 566 -4.53 -16.55 5.64
C PRO A 566 -5.80 -17.42 5.64
N LEU A 567 -5.92 -18.40 6.55
CA LEU A 567 -7.10 -19.28 6.61
C LEU A 567 -8.38 -18.53 7.01
N HIS A 568 -8.26 -17.55 7.92
CA HIS A 568 -9.39 -16.71 8.33
C HIS A 568 -9.89 -15.85 7.14
N ARG A 569 -8.94 -15.29 6.39
CA ARG A 569 -9.21 -14.44 5.22
C ARG A 569 -9.80 -15.26 4.07
N TYR A 570 -9.32 -16.47 3.85
CA TYR A 570 -9.91 -17.43 2.91
C TYR A 570 -11.37 -17.72 3.26
N LEU A 571 -11.67 -18.03 4.52
CA LEU A 571 -13.06 -18.28 4.94
C LEU A 571 -13.96 -17.08 4.61
N ALA A 572 -13.49 -15.88 4.96
CA ALA A 572 -14.21 -14.64 4.71
C ALA A 572 -14.49 -14.43 3.20
N MET A 573 -13.49 -14.58 2.33
CA MET A 573 -13.62 -14.29 0.90
C MET A 573 -14.42 -15.35 0.14
N PHE A 574 -14.33 -16.62 0.52
CA PHE A 574 -15.17 -17.66 -0.07
C PHE A 574 -16.63 -17.54 0.37
N ILE A 575 -16.92 -17.19 1.63
CA ILE A 575 -18.30 -16.88 2.08
C ILE A 575 -18.86 -15.68 1.31
N MET A 576 -18.06 -14.62 1.15
CA MET A 576 -18.43 -13.45 0.37
C MET A 576 -18.87 -13.84 -1.05
N THR A 577 -18.07 -14.66 -1.72
CA THR A 577 -18.34 -15.12 -3.09
C THR A 577 -19.59 -16.01 -3.16
N ALA A 578 -19.77 -16.92 -2.19
CA ALA A 578 -20.96 -17.76 -2.11
C ALA A 578 -22.25 -16.95 -1.99
N VAL A 579 -22.26 -15.92 -1.13
CA VAL A 579 -23.43 -15.06 -0.94
C VAL A 579 -23.64 -14.16 -2.15
N LYS A 580 -22.58 -13.50 -2.65
CA LYS A 580 -22.68 -12.49 -3.72
C LYS A 580 -22.97 -13.09 -5.10
N CYS A 581 -22.38 -14.24 -5.43
CA CYS A 581 -22.42 -14.82 -6.78
C CYS A 581 -23.31 -16.08 -6.89
N HIS A 582 -23.65 -16.73 -5.78
CA HIS A 582 -24.37 -18.02 -5.79
C HIS A 582 -25.65 -18.03 -4.95
N ASP A 583 -26.09 -16.86 -4.48
CA ASP A 583 -27.31 -16.68 -3.66
C ASP A 583 -27.38 -17.67 -2.49
N ALA A 584 -26.23 -17.98 -1.88
CA ALA A 584 -26.16 -18.86 -0.74
C ALA A 584 -26.63 -18.14 0.52
N ASP A 585 -27.44 -18.82 1.34
CA ASP A 585 -27.89 -18.28 2.62
C ASP A 585 -26.70 -18.14 3.59
N LEU A 586 -26.41 -16.90 4.00
CA LEU A 586 -25.30 -16.60 4.89
C LEU A 586 -25.38 -17.40 6.20
N ALA A 587 -26.58 -17.58 6.77
CA ALA A 587 -26.72 -18.26 8.05
C ALA A 587 -26.34 -19.76 7.99
N SER A 588 -26.46 -20.37 6.80
CA SER A 588 -26.10 -21.76 6.52
C SER A 588 -24.61 -21.99 6.26
N LEU A 589 -23.89 -20.93 5.84
CA LEU A 589 -22.44 -21.00 5.55
C LEU A 589 -21.57 -20.81 6.78
N LEU A 590 -22.08 -20.12 7.79
CA LEU A 590 -21.33 -19.79 9.00
C LEU A 590 -21.18 -21.02 9.89
N PRO A 591 -19.97 -21.28 10.44
CA PRO A 591 -19.76 -22.39 11.36
C PRO A 591 -20.62 -22.33 12.63
N GLU A 592 -20.54 -23.40 13.43
CA GLU A 592 -21.16 -23.44 14.75
C GLU A 592 -20.65 -22.32 15.68
N GLU A 593 -21.48 -21.96 16.66
CA GLU A 593 -21.23 -20.82 17.54
C GLU A 593 -19.89 -20.93 18.31
N SER A 594 -19.52 -22.14 18.73
CA SER A 594 -18.24 -22.41 19.43
C SER A 594 -17.03 -22.10 18.55
N LEU A 595 -17.02 -22.60 17.31
CA LEU A 595 -15.92 -22.33 16.38
C LEU A 595 -15.88 -20.85 15.99
N LEU A 596 -17.03 -20.22 15.77
CA LEU A 596 -17.10 -18.78 15.48
C LEU A 596 -16.53 -17.92 16.60
N LYS A 597 -16.72 -18.31 17.87
CA LYS A 597 -16.09 -17.64 19.02
C LYS A 597 -14.58 -17.73 18.92
N GLN A 598 -14.01 -18.89 18.59
CA GLN A 598 -12.56 -19.04 18.38
C GLN A 598 -12.05 -18.21 17.19
N ILE A 599 -12.74 -18.28 16.05
CA ILE A 599 -12.42 -17.52 14.82
C ILE A 599 -12.42 -16.01 15.09
N MET A 600 -13.38 -15.48 15.86
CA MET A 600 -13.45 -14.05 16.18
C MET A 600 -12.21 -13.54 16.93
N MET A 601 -11.54 -14.38 17.73
CA MET A 601 -10.57 -13.90 18.72
C MET A 601 -9.28 -13.34 18.13
N HIS A 602 -8.81 -13.86 16.99
CA HIS A 602 -7.57 -13.47 16.33
C HIS A 602 -7.69 -12.16 15.51
N PRO A 603 -8.67 -11.99 14.60
CA PRO A 603 -8.90 -10.70 13.96
C PRO A 603 -9.25 -9.61 14.97
N LEU A 604 -9.96 -9.93 16.07
CA LEU A 604 -10.20 -8.97 17.16
C LEU A 604 -8.89 -8.60 17.88
N GLN A 605 -7.97 -9.55 18.09
CA GLN A 605 -6.67 -9.26 18.70
C GLN A 605 -5.86 -8.28 17.85
N ILE A 606 -5.90 -8.38 16.51
CA ILE A 606 -5.26 -7.41 15.61
C ILE A 606 -5.84 -6.00 15.85
N GLN A 607 -7.17 -5.85 15.87
CA GLN A 607 -7.83 -4.56 16.08
C GLN A 607 -7.50 -3.94 17.46
N VAL A 608 -7.44 -4.77 18.50
CA VAL A 608 -7.03 -4.36 19.85
C VAL A 608 -5.57 -3.90 19.85
N CYS A 609 -4.68 -4.67 19.25
CA CYS A 609 -3.26 -4.34 19.20
C CYS A 609 -2.97 -3.10 18.35
N LEU A 610 -3.71 -2.86 17.24
CA LEU A 610 -3.62 -1.61 16.49
C LEU A 610 -3.93 -0.41 17.38
N ALA A 611 -5.03 -0.47 18.15
CA ALA A 611 -5.35 0.58 19.11
C ALA A 611 -4.24 0.77 20.17
N GLN A 612 -3.65 -0.32 20.66
CA GLN A 612 -2.51 -0.27 21.59
C GLN A 612 -1.24 0.35 20.95
N ILE A 613 -0.94 0.02 19.69
CA ILE A 613 0.22 0.54 18.95
C ILE A 613 0.07 2.06 18.76
N TYR A 614 -1.11 2.51 18.31
CA TYR A 614 -1.40 3.93 18.16
C TYR A 614 -1.45 4.68 19.50
N ALA A 615 -1.88 4.01 20.58
CA ALA A 615 -1.79 4.54 21.94
C ALA A 615 -0.36 4.57 22.51
N GLY A 616 0.66 4.10 21.78
CA GLY A 616 2.05 4.11 22.24
C GLY A 616 2.42 3.00 23.25
N MET A 617 1.56 2.00 23.42
CA MET A 617 1.78 0.91 24.38
C MET A 617 2.88 -0.08 23.93
N TRP A 618 3.26 -0.03 22.66
CA TRP A 618 4.29 -0.85 22.01
C TRP A 618 5.57 -0.08 21.67
N VAL A 619 5.77 1.13 22.22
CA VAL A 619 6.95 1.98 21.90
C VAL A 619 8.30 1.31 22.20
N ARG A 620 8.33 0.32 23.09
CA ARG A 620 9.54 -0.45 23.39
C ARG A 620 9.94 -1.44 22.28
N ASN A 621 9.03 -1.79 21.38
CA ASN A 621 9.25 -2.72 20.26
C ASN A 621 9.92 -2.08 19.03
N GLY A 622 10.30 -0.79 19.10
CA GLY A 622 10.87 -0.04 17.97
C GLY A 622 9.83 0.64 17.08
N ILE A 623 10.28 1.34 16.05
CA ILE A 623 9.41 2.00 15.05
C ILE A 623 8.79 0.98 14.09
N GLN A 624 9.45 -0.17 13.85
CA GLN A 624 8.99 -1.22 12.94
C GLN A 624 7.57 -1.72 13.24
N ILE A 625 7.15 -1.79 14.51
CA ILE A 625 5.78 -2.25 14.85
C ILE A 625 4.71 -1.29 14.33
N LYS A 626 5.03 0.01 14.27
CA LYS A 626 4.17 1.00 13.61
C LYS A 626 4.23 0.84 12.08
N GLY A 627 5.40 0.52 11.54
CA GLY A 627 5.56 0.14 10.13
C GLY A 627 4.63 -0.99 9.74
N GLN A 628 4.63 -2.10 10.49
CA GLN A 628 3.72 -3.24 10.28
C GLN A 628 2.24 -2.83 10.33
N ALA A 629 1.84 -2.05 11.34
CA ALA A 629 0.48 -1.55 11.47
C ALA A 629 0.06 -0.68 10.27
N MET A 630 0.99 0.12 9.72
CA MET A 630 0.75 0.92 8.53
C MET A 630 0.66 0.06 7.26
N THR A 631 1.54 -0.93 7.09
CA THR A 631 1.50 -1.87 5.95
C THR A 631 0.18 -2.63 5.92
N TYR A 632 -0.30 -3.10 7.08
CA TYR A 632 -1.57 -3.84 7.21
C TYR A 632 -2.79 -3.07 6.67
N ILE A 633 -2.81 -1.73 6.81
CA ILE A 633 -3.92 -0.87 6.35
C ILE A 633 -3.61 -0.12 5.04
N GLN A 634 -2.43 -0.32 4.46
CA GLN A 634 -2.04 0.34 3.22
C GLN A 634 -2.89 -0.15 2.04
N CYS A 635 -3.19 0.73 1.08
CA CYS A 635 -4.08 0.45 -0.05
C CYS A 635 -3.78 -0.84 -0.84
N HIS A 636 -2.51 -1.23 -1.00
CA HIS A 636 -2.13 -2.47 -1.69
C HIS A 636 -2.46 -3.75 -0.90
N PHE A 637 -2.62 -3.65 0.42
CA PHE A 637 -2.83 -4.79 1.32
C PHE A 637 -4.25 -4.82 1.91
N CYS A 638 -4.85 -3.66 2.21
CA CYS A 638 -6.04 -3.53 3.02
C CYS A 638 -7.21 -4.39 2.50
N TYR A 639 -7.42 -4.43 1.18
CA TYR A 639 -8.49 -5.19 0.55
C TYR A 639 -8.36 -6.72 0.69
N SER A 640 -7.18 -7.25 1.00
CA SER A 640 -6.99 -8.68 1.26
C SER A 640 -6.67 -8.99 2.73
N LEU A 641 -6.31 -7.97 3.52
CA LEU A 641 -5.92 -8.10 4.92
C LEU A 641 -6.95 -7.42 5.83
N SER A 642 -6.80 -6.11 6.11
CA SER A 642 -7.62 -5.39 7.10
C SER A 642 -9.11 -5.46 6.84
N ASP A 643 -9.52 -5.34 5.59
CA ASP A 643 -10.92 -5.34 5.20
C ASP A 643 -11.51 -6.75 5.34
N ALA A 644 -10.74 -7.78 4.97
CA ALA A 644 -11.14 -9.18 5.11
C ALA A 644 -11.30 -9.57 6.59
N ASP A 645 -10.39 -9.12 7.46
CA ASP A 645 -10.47 -9.33 8.90
C ASP A 645 -11.67 -8.60 9.51
N LEU A 646 -11.92 -7.34 9.10
CA LEU A 646 -13.09 -6.58 9.52
C LEU A 646 -14.39 -7.26 9.06
N PHE A 647 -14.42 -7.74 7.82
CA PHE A 647 -15.56 -8.46 7.27
C PHE A 647 -15.83 -9.76 8.03
N LEU A 648 -14.78 -10.52 8.39
CA LEU A 648 -14.94 -11.72 9.20
C LEU A 648 -15.52 -11.40 10.59
N LEU A 649 -15.08 -10.30 11.23
CA LEU A 649 -15.69 -9.82 12.48
C LEU A 649 -17.16 -9.43 12.30
N GLN A 650 -17.54 -8.84 11.17
CA GLN A 650 -18.94 -8.56 10.83
C GLN A 650 -19.76 -9.84 10.69
N LEU A 651 -19.22 -10.88 10.04
CA LEU A 651 -19.86 -12.19 9.94
C LEU A 651 -20.08 -12.84 11.32
N CYS A 652 -19.06 -12.80 12.19
CA CYS A 652 -19.19 -13.24 13.58
C CYS A 652 -20.27 -12.46 14.33
N ALA A 653 -20.29 -11.13 14.22
CA ALA A 653 -21.30 -10.28 14.86
C ALA A 653 -22.74 -10.58 14.40
N ILE A 654 -22.93 -10.94 13.13
CA ILE A 654 -24.25 -11.28 12.58
C ILE A 654 -24.81 -12.56 13.22
N LYS A 655 -23.96 -13.58 13.49
CA LYS A 655 -24.40 -14.87 14.05
C LYS A 655 -24.43 -14.89 15.57
N LEU A 656 -23.37 -14.40 16.23
CA LEU A 656 -23.20 -14.49 17.69
C LEU A 656 -24.24 -13.65 18.46
N ASP A 657 -24.47 -13.98 19.73
CA ASP A 657 -25.26 -13.14 20.63
C ASP A 657 -24.64 -11.73 20.74
N PRO A 658 -25.42 -10.65 20.55
CA PRO A 658 -24.86 -9.30 20.49
C PRO A 658 -24.39 -8.77 21.85
N ASP A 659 -24.94 -9.25 22.97
CA ASP A 659 -24.42 -8.87 24.29
C ASP A 659 -23.06 -9.57 24.51
N TYR A 660 -22.93 -10.85 24.18
CA TYR A 660 -21.66 -11.57 24.19
C TYR A 660 -20.58 -10.89 23.32
N PHE A 661 -20.90 -10.57 22.06
CA PHE A 661 -19.95 -9.94 21.14
C PHE A 661 -19.42 -8.62 21.69
N VAL A 662 -20.34 -7.72 22.10
CA VAL A 662 -19.96 -6.40 22.63
C VAL A 662 -19.14 -6.53 23.92
N LEU A 663 -19.56 -7.38 24.86
CA LEU A 663 -18.82 -7.59 26.11
C LEU A 663 -17.42 -8.15 25.86
N THR A 664 -17.28 -9.11 24.92
CA THR A 664 -15.98 -9.66 24.53
C THR A 664 -15.08 -8.57 23.95
N VAL A 665 -15.58 -7.70 23.05
CA VAL A 665 -14.80 -6.57 22.54
C VAL A 665 -14.34 -5.65 23.68
N LEU A 666 -15.25 -5.20 24.55
CA LEU A 666 -14.91 -4.29 25.66
C LEU A 666 -13.89 -4.90 26.64
N GLU A 667 -14.00 -6.21 26.89
CA GLU A 667 -13.04 -6.94 27.72
C GLU A 667 -11.66 -7.01 27.07
N ARG A 668 -11.59 -7.32 25.76
CA ARG A 668 -10.32 -7.41 25.03
C ARG A 668 -9.62 -6.06 24.89
N PHE A 669 -10.37 -4.97 24.76
CA PHE A 669 -9.83 -3.61 24.84
C PHE A 669 -9.40 -3.21 26.27
N ARG A 670 -9.65 -4.06 27.28
CA ARG A 670 -9.27 -3.85 28.69
C ARG A 670 -9.83 -2.55 29.28
N ILE A 671 -11.07 -2.22 28.94
CA ILE A 671 -11.74 -1.00 29.42
C ILE A 671 -12.86 -1.28 30.44
N MET A 672 -13.07 -2.55 30.83
CA MET A 672 -14.11 -2.94 31.78
C MET A 672 -13.90 -2.33 33.17
N ASP A 673 -12.64 -2.20 33.62
CA ASP A 673 -12.28 -1.52 34.86
C ASP A 673 -12.56 -0.01 34.76
N TRP A 674 -12.24 0.61 33.63
CA TRP A 674 -12.56 2.01 33.35
C TRP A 674 -14.06 2.26 33.34
N LEU A 675 -14.86 1.32 32.82
CA LEU A 675 -16.32 1.38 32.80
C LEU A 675 -16.97 1.17 34.18
N SER A 676 -16.26 0.52 35.11
CA SER A 676 -16.77 0.26 36.46
C SER A 676 -17.09 1.56 37.23
N TYR A 677 -18.13 1.48 38.05
CA TYR A 677 -18.55 2.54 38.99
C TYR A 677 -18.09 2.26 40.43
N CYS A 678 -17.50 1.09 40.69
CA CYS A 678 -16.97 0.72 42.01
C CYS A 678 -15.55 1.28 42.21
N PRO A 679 -15.32 2.17 43.20
CA PRO A 679 -14.01 2.78 43.45
C PRO A 679 -12.91 1.76 43.77
N GLU A 680 -13.25 0.66 44.45
CA GLU A 680 -12.32 -0.36 44.96
C GLU A 680 -11.72 -1.25 43.83
N LEU A 681 -12.50 -1.49 42.77
CA LEU A 681 -12.07 -2.19 41.55
C LEU A 681 -11.26 -1.27 40.61
N ALA A 682 -11.50 0.05 40.69
CA ALA A 682 -10.75 1.03 39.90
C ALA A 682 -9.33 1.28 40.43
N SER A 683 -9.10 1.08 41.74
CA SER A 683 -7.80 1.30 42.40
C SER A 683 -6.86 0.11 42.39
N THR A 684 -7.37 -1.12 42.21
CA THR A 684 -6.55 -2.35 42.24
C THR A 684 -5.99 -2.75 40.87
N SER A 685 -6.51 -2.18 39.78
CA SER A 685 -6.15 -2.54 38.40
C SER A 685 -5.30 -1.51 37.64
N SER A 686 -4.93 -0.36 38.23
CA SER A 686 -4.30 0.74 37.47
C SER A 686 -2.77 0.65 37.36
N LEU A 687 -2.26 -0.35 36.65
CA LEU A 687 -0.89 -0.33 36.11
C LEU A 687 -0.81 0.38 34.74
N VAL A 688 -1.96 0.73 34.16
CA VAL A 688 -2.08 1.40 32.85
C VAL A 688 -2.42 2.87 33.04
N ASP A 689 -1.61 3.72 32.43
CA ASP A 689 -1.79 5.18 32.36
C ASP A 689 -3.25 5.56 31.99
N PRO A 690 -3.90 6.50 32.71
CA PRO A 690 -5.21 7.04 32.34
C PRO A 690 -5.35 7.44 30.86
N ASP A 691 -4.31 7.96 30.23
CA ASP A 691 -4.36 8.40 28.82
C ASP A 691 -4.44 7.20 27.85
N HIS A 692 -3.69 6.13 28.12
CA HIS A 692 -3.83 4.87 27.37
C HIS A 692 -5.24 4.29 27.51
N LYS A 693 -5.88 4.41 28.67
CA LYS A 693 -7.26 3.92 28.86
C LYS A 693 -8.27 4.68 27.99
N LEU A 694 -8.12 6.00 27.86
CA LEU A 694 -8.99 6.80 26.98
C LEU A 694 -8.77 6.43 25.50
N ALA A 695 -7.51 6.25 25.08
CA ALA A 695 -7.20 5.79 23.73
C ALA A 695 -7.80 4.40 23.41
N MET A 696 -7.82 3.48 24.39
CA MET A 696 -8.50 2.18 24.21
C MET A 696 -10.03 2.31 24.12
N VAL A 697 -10.65 3.25 24.85
CA VAL A 697 -12.09 3.54 24.72
C VAL A 697 -12.40 4.08 23.31
N GLU A 698 -11.59 5.01 22.81
CA GLU A 698 -11.69 5.53 21.45
C GLU A 698 -11.48 4.43 20.40
N GLY A 699 -10.50 3.54 20.60
CA GLY A 699 -10.27 2.39 19.73
C GLY A 699 -11.48 1.45 19.66
N ALA A 700 -12.12 1.16 20.81
CA ALA A 700 -13.33 0.32 20.84
C ALA A 700 -14.52 0.97 20.11
N LEU A 701 -14.74 2.27 20.33
CA LEU A 701 -15.78 3.04 19.63
C LEU A 701 -15.51 3.13 18.11
N SER A 702 -14.24 3.28 17.72
CA SER A 702 -13.81 3.29 16.32
C SER A 702 -14.06 1.94 15.66
N LEU A 703 -13.76 0.83 16.33
CA LEU A 703 -14.05 -0.52 15.84
C LEU A 703 -15.56 -0.74 15.64
N PHE A 704 -16.40 -0.36 16.61
CA PHE A 704 -17.86 -0.49 16.43
C PHE A 704 -18.37 0.38 15.28
N SER A 705 -17.85 1.59 15.12
CA SER A 705 -18.21 2.47 14.01
C SER A 705 -17.79 1.86 12.66
N ALA A 706 -16.58 1.29 12.58
CA ALA A 706 -16.09 0.60 11.40
C ALA A 706 -16.94 -0.64 11.06
N LEU A 707 -17.25 -1.50 12.04
CA LEU A 707 -18.09 -2.68 11.85
C LEU A 707 -19.46 -2.31 11.28
N LEU A 708 -20.06 -1.21 11.71
CA LEU A 708 -21.41 -0.80 11.32
C LEU A 708 -21.44 0.08 10.05
N GLY A 709 -20.33 0.74 9.73
CA GLY A 709 -20.23 1.76 8.67
C GLY A 709 -19.48 1.31 7.41
N ILE A 710 -18.50 0.41 7.52
CA ILE A 710 -17.71 -0.08 6.39
C ILE A 710 -18.38 -1.31 5.79
N GLN A 711 -18.59 -1.31 4.48
CA GLN A 711 -19.43 -2.28 3.77
C GLN A 711 -18.77 -2.90 2.53
N THR A 712 -17.42 -2.92 2.49
CA THR A 712 -16.57 -3.22 1.33
C THR A 712 -17.02 -4.41 0.47
N TYR A 713 -17.44 -5.53 1.07
CA TYR A 713 -17.70 -6.76 0.32
C TYR A 713 -19.18 -7.08 0.00
N LEU A 714 -20.07 -7.04 1.00
CA LEU A 714 -21.48 -7.46 0.85
C LEU A 714 -22.49 -6.30 0.94
N GLY A 715 -22.06 -5.06 1.21
CA GLY A 715 -22.99 -3.95 1.43
C GLY A 715 -22.97 -2.84 0.37
N ILE A 716 -22.08 -2.92 -0.63
CA ILE A 716 -21.94 -1.89 -1.67
C ILE A 716 -21.62 -2.50 -3.03
N SER A 717 -22.13 -1.88 -4.11
CA SER A 717 -21.75 -2.28 -5.46
C SER A 717 -20.27 -1.96 -5.73
N GLU A 718 -19.60 -2.71 -6.60
CA GLU A 718 -18.18 -2.44 -6.89
C GLU A 718 -17.94 -1.07 -7.53
N SER A 719 -18.88 -0.60 -8.35
CA SER A 719 -18.85 0.73 -8.94
C SER A 719 -19.02 1.81 -7.86
N ASP A 720 -19.93 1.63 -6.91
CA ASP A 720 -20.12 2.57 -5.80
C ASP A 720 -18.94 2.57 -4.83
N LEU A 721 -18.32 1.42 -4.57
CA LEU A 721 -17.10 1.33 -3.77
C LEU A 721 -15.97 2.09 -4.43
N MET A 722 -15.71 1.80 -5.72
CA MET A 722 -14.70 2.52 -6.52
C MET A 722 -14.93 4.03 -6.49
N ARG A 723 -16.19 4.46 -6.62
CA ARG A 723 -16.59 5.87 -6.53
C ARG A 723 -16.35 6.45 -5.15
N LYS A 724 -16.69 5.74 -4.06
CA LYS A 724 -16.45 6.18 -2.68
C LYS A 724 -14.94 6.31 -2.39
N GLU A 725 -14.13 5.34 -2.78
CA GLU A 725 -12.67 5.35 -2.61
C GLU A 725 -12.02 6.50 -3.40
N MET A 726 -12.39 6.64 -4.68
CA MET A 726 -11.88 7.70 -5.54
C MET A 726 -12.27 9.09 -4.99
N ALA A 727 -13.51 9.25 -4.55
CA ALA A 727 -13.96 10.49 -3.92
C ALA A 727 -13.21 10.75 -2.61
N ALA A 728 -12.95 9.74 -1.78
CA ALA A 728 -12.18 9.89 -0.55
C ALA A 728 -10.75 10.38 -0.82
N LEU A 729 -10.07 9.79 -1.81
CA LEU A 729 -8.70 10.19 -2.19
C LEU A 729 -8.65 11.62 -2.76
N LEU A 730 -9.61 11.98 -3.62
CA LEU A 730 -9.70 13.31 -4.23
C LEU A 730 -10.16 14.40 -3.26
N CYS A 731 -10.93 14.03 -2.23
CA CYS A 731 -11.31 14.95 -1.15
C CYS A 731 -10.09 15.41 -0.33
N MET A 732 -9.03 14.60 -0.25
CA MET A 732 -7.83 14.95 0.53
C MET A 732 -6.93 15.96 -0.20
N SER A 733 -6.77 15.81 -1.51
CA SER A 733 -6.02 16.74 -2.36
C SER A 733 -6.25 16.43 -3.84
N ASP A 734 -5.95 17.39 -4.73
CA ASP A 734 -5.80 17.11 -6.16
C ASP A 734 -4.75 16.00 -6.38
N ARG A 735 -5.01 15.11 -7.34
CA ARG A 735 -4.11 14.00 -7.71
C ARG A 735 -3.96 13.94 -9.22
N GLN A 736 -2.76 13.59 -9.69
CA GLN A 736 -2.56 13.19 -11.08
C GLN A 736 -3.25 11.83 -11.33
N HIS A 737 -3.61 11.55 -12.58
CA HIS A 737 -4.26 10.29 -12.97
C HIS A 737 -3.49 9.06 -12.48
N SER A 738 -2.18 9.01 -12.74
CA SER A 738 -1.30 7.92 -12.30
C SER A 738 -1.28 7.78 -10.77
N THR A 739 -1.08 8.87 -10.04
CA THR A 739 -1.06 8.84 -8.56
C THR A 739 -2.40 8.43 -7.97
N LEU A 740 -3.52 8.84 -8.58
CA LEU A 740 -4.84 8.40 -8.14
C LEU A 740 -5.00 6.89 -8.35
N MET A 741 -4.60 6.39 -9.51
CA MET A 741 -4.61 4.97 -9.84
C MET A 741 -3.77 4.15 -8.85
N ASP A 742 -2.56 4.62 -8.52
CA ASP A 742 -1.63 3.94 -7.61
C ASP A 742 -2.14 3.89 -6.15
N LEU A 743 -2.94 4.89 -5.74
CA LEU A 743 -3.51 4.96 -4.39
C LEU A 743 -4.84 4.23 -4.25
N MET A 744 -5.47 3.81 -5.34
CA MET A 744 -6.68 2.99 -5.27
C MET A 744 -6.34 1.64 -4.66
N PRO A 745 -7.19 1.09 -3.77
CA PRO A 745 -6.97 -0.24 -3.23
C PRO A 745 -6.79 -1.28 -4.34
N GLU A 746 -5.67 -1.98 -4.30
CA GLU A 746 -5.35 -2.98 -5.31
C GLU A 746 -6.16 -4.24 -5.00
N LYS A 747 -7.17 -4.51 -5.83
CA LYS A 747 -7.88 -5.79 -5.81
C LYS A 747 -6.96 -6.82 -6.43
N THR A 748 -6.08 -7.40 -5.62
CA THR A 748 -5.07 -8.38 -6.03
C THR A 748 -5.68 -9.39 -7.01
N GLY A 749 -5.06 -9.54 -8.18
CA GLY A 749 -5.49 -10.45 -9.25
C GLY A 749 -6.52 -9.92 -10.26
N VAL A 750 -7.30 -8.87 -9.94
CA VAL A 750 -8.35 -8.34 -10.85
C VAL A 750 -7.93 -7.02 -11.50
N SER A 751 -6.72 -6.98 -12.08
CA SER A 751 -6.20 -5.76 -12.72
C SER A 751 -7.10 -5.25 -13.87
N GLY A 752 -7.90 -6.14 -14.47
CA GLY A 752 -8.87 -5.81 -15.51
C GLY A 752 -10.08 -5.03 -14.99
N LEU A 753 -10.78 -5.54 -13.97
CA LEU A 753 -12.04 -4.95 -13.50
C LEU A 753 -11.83 -3.60 -12.81
N ALA A 754 -10.73 -3.45 -12.06
CA ALA A 754 -10.37 -2.16 -11.48
C ALA A 754 -10.11 -1.11 -12.57
N LYS A 755 -9.41 -1.46 -13.65
CA LYS A 755 -9.16 -0.55 -14.80
C LYS A 755 -10.42 -0.28 -15.62
N GLU A 756 -11.23 -1.31 -15.88
CA GLU A 756 -12.49 -1.20 -16.62
C GLU A 756 -13.48 -0.26 -15.92
N LEU A 757 -13.53 -0.29 -14.59
CA LEU A 757 -14.36 0.61 -13.80
C LEU A 757 -13.68 1.94 -13.51
N PHE A 758 -12.34 2.01 -13.46
CA PHE A 758 -11.62 3.23 -13.11
C PHE A 758 -11.91 4.37 -14.08
N GLU A 759 -11.78 4.16 -15.39
CA GLU A 759 -12.00 5.22 -16.39
C GLU A 759 -13.47 5.70 -16.43
N PRO A 760 -14.49 4.83 -16.49
CA PRO A 760 -15.89 5.23 -16.37
C PRO A 760 -16.18 5.93 -15.05
N THR A 761 -15.66 5.44 -13.92
CA THR A 761 -15.87 6.04 -12.60
C THR A 761 -15.16 7.37 -12.50
N LEU A 762 -13.95 7.54 -13.05
CA LEU A 762 -13.24 8.81 -13.09
C LEU A 762 -14.00 9.82 -13.96
N LYS A 763 -14.51 9.38 -15.12
CA LYS A 763 -15.43 10.19 -15.93
C LYS A 763 -16.69 10.53 -15.16
N GLU A 764 -17.28 9.60 -14.42
CA GLU A 764 -18.47 9.84 -13.59
C GLU A 764 -18.14 10.76 -12.41
N VAL A 765 -17.09 10.58 -11.63
CA VAL A 765 -16.69 11.49 -10.54
C VAL A 765 -16.38 12.89 -11.11
N LYS A 766 -15.87 12.95 -12.35
CA LYS A 766 -15.71 14.19 -13.13
C LYS A 766 -17.04 14.74 -13.70
N LEU A 767 -18.04 13.90 -13.98
CA LEU A 767 -19.36 14.20 -14.60
C LEU A 767 -20.56 14.19 -13.62
N SER A 768 -20.40 13.75 -12.38
CA SER A 768 -21.44 13.65 -11.34
C SER A 768 -21.66 15.01 -10.66
N GLY A 769 -20.82 15.98 -11.00
CA GLY A 769 -21.17 17.39 -10.96
C GLY A 769 -22.11 17.86 -12.10
N VAL A 770 -22.47 17.01 -13.06
CA VAL A 770 -23.13 17.39 -14.32
C VAL A 770 -24.48 16.68 -14.58
N LYS A 771 -24.85 15.58 -13.90
CA LYS A 771 -26.18 14.96 -14.10
C LYS A 771 -26.81 14.41 -12.81
N SER A 772 -27.65 15.21 -12.16
CA SER A 772 -28.77 14.66 -11.39
C SER A 772 -30.06 15.45 -11.70
N SER A 773 -30.94 14.76 -12.42
CA SER A 773 -32.30 15.16 -12.70
C SER A 773 -33.14 15.02 -11.43
N LYS A 774 -33.79 16.12 -11.04
CA LYS A 774 -35.10 16.24 -10.37
C LYS A 774 -35.49 15.11 -9.40
N ASN A 775 -35.48 15.46 -8.10
CA ASN A 775 -36.11 14.77 -6.95
C ASN A 775 -35.20 14.02 -5.97
N TYR A 776 -34.09 14.62 -5.55
CA TYR A 776 -33.55 14.35 -4.21
C TYR A 776 -33.59 15.63 -3.38
N LYS A 777 -34.41 15.64 -2.31
CA LYS A 777 -34.33 16.65 -1.26
C LYS A 777 -32.93 16.56 -0.63
N LYS A 778 -32.09 17.56 -0.85
CA LYS A 778 -30.77 17.70 -0.23
C LYS A 778 -30.94 17.84 1.28
N THR A 779 -30.65 16.77 2.00
CA THR A 779 -30.24 16.82 3.41
C THR A 779 -29.03 15.90 3.52
N THR A 780 -27.84 16.47 3.77
CA THR A 780 -26.83 15.94 4.72
C THR A 780 -25.58 16.81 4.67
N SER A 781 -25.27 17.39 5.83
CA SER A 781 -24.10 18.18 6.22
C SER A 781 -22.79 17.38 6.21
N LEU A 782 -21.66 18.10 6.11
CA LEU A 782 -20.30 17.60 6.35
C LEU A 782 -20.18 17.03 7.78
N TRP A 783 -19.96 15.72 7.86
CA TRP A 783 -19.48 14.95 9.02
C TRP A 783 -18.51 13.91 8.42
N PRO A 784 -17.34 13.59 9.01
CA PRO A 784 -16.57 12.44 8.53
C PRO A 784 -17.47 11.17 8.51
N PRO A 785 -17.26 10.26 7.54
CA PRO A 785 -18.32 9.77 6.69
C PRO A 785 -19.00 8.54 7.27
N PHE A 786 -20.09 8.72 8.00
CA PHE A 786 -21.05 7.63 8.18
C PHE A 786 -22.44 8.16 7.90
N LYS A 787 -22.65 8.59 6.64
CA LYS A 787 -24.01 8.72 6.12
C LYS A 787 -24.63 7.33 6.21
N ILE A 788 -25.73 7.23 6.95
CA ILE A 788 -26.45 5.97 7.09
C ILE A 788 -26.98 5.61 5.70
N ASP A 789 -26.46 4.52 5.13
CA ASP A 789 -26.89 4.03 3.82
C ASP A 789 -28.13 3.18 4.02
N ASP A 790 -29.28 3.62 3.50
CA ASP A 790 -30.55 2.86 3.62
C ASP A 790 -30.54 1.60 2.72
N ASN A 791 -29.63 1.54 1.74
CA ASN A 791 -29.51 0.47 0.74
C ASN A 791 -28.59 -0.67 1.19
N VAL A 792 -28.68 -1.08 2.45
CA VAL A 792 -27.90 -2.22 2.97
C VAL A 792 -28.46 -3.54 2.43
N HIS A 793 -27.59 -4.38 1.87
CA HIS A 793 -27.93 -5.74 1.45
C HIS A 793 -28.59 -6.53 2.59
N ASN A 794 -29.64 -7.31 2.29
CA ASN A 794 -30.43 -7.99 3.31
C ASN A 794 -29.59 -8.90 4.22
N SER A 795 -28.60 -9.61 3.67
CA SER A 795 -27.68 -10.48 4.42
C SER A 795 -26.82 -9.73 5.46
N PHE A 796 -26.62 -8.41 5.29
CA PHE A 796 -25.78 -7.60 6.18
C PHE A 796 -26.60 -6.89 7.29
N ARG A 797 -27.92 -6.77 7.14
CA ARG A 797 -28.79 -6.07 8.12
C ARG A 797 -28.73 -6.63 9.54
N GLY A 798 -28.38 -7.92 9.69
CA GLY A 798 -28.24 -8.57 10.99
C GLY A 798 -27.25 -7.89 11.93
N ILE A 799 -26.25 -7.16 11.42
CA ILE A 799 -25.22 -6.52 12.24
C ILE A 799 -25.76 -5.40 13.13
N TYR A 800 -26.83 -4.72 12.71
CA TYR A 800 -27.43 -3.60 13.46
C TYR A 800 -28.14 -4.07 14.74
N LYS A 801 -28.22 -5.37 15.01
CA LYS A 801 -28.61 -5.88 16.33
C LYS A 801 -27.60 -5.48 17.42
N LEU A 802 -26.33 -5.24 17.06
CA LEU A 802 -25.29 -4.78 18.00
C LEU A 802 -25.62 -3.43 18.63
N VAL A 803 -26.13 -2.46 17.85
CA VAL A 803 -26.46 -1.13 18.41
C VAL A 803 -27.67 -1.15 19.33
N ASN A 804 -28.47 -2.23 19.29
CA ASN A 804 -29.70 -2.35 20.06
C ASN A 804 -29.57 -3.25 21.30
N CYS A 805 -28.39 -3.83 21.57
CA CYS A 805 -28.18 -4.72 22.72
C CYS A 805 -27.95 -3.97 24.03
N LYS A 806 -28.10 -4.67 25.16
CA LYS A 806 -28.00 -4.07 26.50
C LYS A 806 -26.57 -3.63 26.81
N ALA A 807 -25.59 -4.44 26.42
CA ALA A 807 -24.18 -4.16 26.61
C ALA A 807 -23.75 -2.88 25.88
N MET A 808 -24.20 -2.68 24.64
CA MET A 808 -23.92 -1.45 23.88
C MET A 808 -24.52 -0.22 24.56
N HIS A 809 -25.80 -0.26 24.93
CA HIS A 809 -26.44 0.86 25.63
C HIS A 809 -25.75 1.17 26.98
N ALA A 810 -25.35 0.14 27.73
CA ALA A 810 -24.61 0.32 28.98
C ALA A 810 -23.23 0.94 28.76
N PHE A 811 -22.54 0.56 27.69
CA PHE A 811 -21.25 1.14 27.29
C PHE A 811 -21.40 2.63 26.94
N LEU A 812 -22.29 2.97 26.01
CA LEU A 812 -22.53 4.35 25.58
C LEU A 812 -22.99 5.24 26.75
N PHE A 813 -23.89 4.74 27.60
CA PHE A 813 -24.31 5.45 28.81
C PHE A 813 -23.11 5.73 29.73
N SER A 814 -22.22 4.76 29.90
CA SER A 814 -21.09 4.89 30.81
C SER A 814 -20.04 5.89 30.34
N VAL A 815 -19.81 5.97 29.02
CA VAL A 815 -18.96 6.99 28.41
C VAL A 815 -19.53 8.39 28.67
N LEU A 816 -20.82 8.59 28.36
CA LEU A 816 -21.50 9.88 28.58
C LEU A 816 -21.51 10.29 30.06
N HIS A 817 -21.83 9.36 30.95
CA HIS A 817 -21.89 9.63 32.38
C HIS A 817 -20.52 9.98 32.96
N LYS A 818 -19.44 9.33 32.50
CA LYS A 818 -18.07 9.68 32.91
C LYS A 818 -17.62 11.04 32.35
N ALA A 819 -18.01 11.39 31.13
CA ALA A 819 -17.79 12.73 30.58
C ALA A 819 -18.51 13.82 31.42
N LEU A 820 -19.66 13.47 32.00
CA LEU A 820 -20.41 14.37 32.88
C LEU A 820 -19.73 14.57 34.24
N ILE A 821 -19.31 13.49 34.91
CA ILE A 821 -18.84 13.52 36.32
C ILE A 821 -17.35 13.87 36.47
N LYS A 822 -16.46 13.44 35.56
CA LYS A 822 -15.02 13.69 35.72
C LYS A 822 -14.62 15.11 35.29
N ASP A 823 -13.74 15.73 36.07
CA ASP A 823 -13.19 17.09 35.87
C ASP A 823 -12.01 17.12 34.87
N LYS A 824 -11.44 15.95 34.52
CA LYS A 824 -10.44 15.78 33.45
C LYS A 824 -11.11 15.14 32.24
N SER A 825 -11.12 15.87 31.12
CA SER A 825 -12.03 15.78 29.98
C SER A 825 -11.91 14.50 29.14
N VAL A 826 -12.99 13.73 29.07
CA VAL A 826 -13.19 12.78 27.96
C VAL A 826 -13.02 13.57 26.64
N PRO A 827 -12.14 13.14 25.73
CA PRO A 827 -11.92 13.82 24.45
C PRO A 827 -13.20 14.02 23.65
N GLU A 828 -13.28 15.12 22.90
CA GLU A 828 -14.43 15.39 22.03
C GLU A 828 -14.61 14.30 20.97
N SER A 829 -13.53 13.69 20.46
CA SER A 829 -13.60 12.57 19.51
C SER A 829 -14.40 11.37 20.05
N ILE A 830 -14.18 11.01 21.32
CA ILE A 830 -14.94 9.96 22.02
C ILE A 830 -16.42 10.34 22.13
N LEU A 831 -16.72 11.59 22.45
CA LEU A 831 -18.10 12.08 22.49
C LEU A 831 -18.75 12.02 21.10
N TYR A 832 -18.05 12.43 20.05
CA TYR A 832 -18.56 12.40 18.67
C TYR A 832 -18.90 10.98 18.22
N GLN A 833 -18.00 10.02 18.44
CA GLN A 833 -18.26 8.61 18.11
C GLN A 833 -19.41 8.02 18.94
N THR A 834 -19.52 8.41 20.22
CA THR A 834 -20.62 7.98 21.10
C THR A 834 -21.98 8.49 20.58
N ILE A 835 -22.06 9.78 20.18
CA ILE A 835 -23.27 10.36 19.58
C ILE A 835 -23.57 9.74 18.22
N HIS A 836 -22.55 9.41 17.43
CA HIS A 836 -22.72 8.71 16.16
C HIS A 836 -23.36 7.32 16.35
N LEU A 837 -22.85 6.51 17.28
CA LEU A 837 -23.44 5.20 17.58
C LEU A 837 -24.87 5.32 18.11
N LEU A 838 -25.17 6.32 18.94
CA LEU A 838 -26.55 6.62 19.38
C LEU A 838 -27.47 7.00 18.22
N ASN A 839 -26.96 7.73 17.22
CA ASN A 839 -27.71 8.02 16.00
C ASN A 839 -28.05 6.74 15.22
N LEU A 840 -27.12 5.78 15.15
CA LEU A 840 -27.38 4.46 14.55
C LEU A 840 -28.40 3.66 15.36
N CYS A 841 -28.33 3.68 16.70
CA CYS A 841 -29.35 3.08 17.58
C CYS A 841 -30.75 3.61 17.24
N LEU A 842 -30.89 4.94 17.08
CA LEU A 842 -32.17 5.57 16.78
C LEU A 842 -32.67 5.21 15.38
N HIS A 843 -31.78 5.17 14.39
CA HIS A 843 -32.14 4.89 13.01
C HIS A 843 -32.55 3.42 12.79
N PHE A 844 -31.83 2.47 13.39
CA PHE A 844 -32.10 1.04 13.29
C PHE A 844 -32.87 0.48 14.49
N ALA A 845 -33.68 1.33 15.16
CA ALA A 845 -34.45 0.92 16.33
C ALA A 845 -35.48 -0.18 15.98
N PRO A 846 -35.62 -1.25 16.79
CA PRO A 846 -36.57 -2.31 16.53
C PRO A 846 -38.01 -1.81 16.63
N LYS A 847 -38.87 -2.23 15.69
CA LYS A 847 -40.30 -1.86 15.65
C LYS A 847 -41.11 -2.43 16.83
N THR A 848 -40.62 -3.51 17.44
CA THR A 848 -41.24 -4.19 18.60
C THR A 848 -40.17 -4.47 19.64
N PHE A 849 -40.35 -3.99 20.86
CA PHE A 849 -39.48 -4.33 21.98
C PHE A 849 -39.88 -5.70 22.55
N PRO A 850 -38.98 -6.69 22.61
CA PRO A 850 -39.26 -7.92 23.35
C PRO A 850 -39.52 -7.59 24.82
N ASN A 851 -40.51 -8.26 25.40
CA ASN A 851 -40.93 -8.06 26.79
C ASN A 851 -39.74 -8.11 27.77
N ARG A 852 -39.76 -7.17 28.74
CA ARG A 852 -38.76 -6.97 29.79
C ARG A 852 -38.27 -8.29 30.42
N PHE A 853 -37.02 -8.68 30.14
CA PHE A 853 -36.29 -9.58 31.03
C PHE A 853 -35.70 -8.78 32.19
N MET A 854 -36.15 -9.09 33.41
CA MET A 854 -35.65 -8.51 34.65
C MET A 854 -34.29 -9.12 35.01
N SER A 855 -33.19 -8.42 34.76
CA SER A 855 -31.93 -8.64 35.46
C SER A 855 -31.77 -7.60 36.58
N LYS A 856 -30.93 -7.92 37.59
CA LYS A 856 -30.63 -7.06 38.76
C LYS A 856 -30.50 -5.59 38.34
N ARG A 857 -31.48 -4.77 38.75
CA ARG A 857 -31.46 -3.33 38.50
C ARG A 857 -30.41 -2.69 39.38
N ILE A 858 -29.36 -2.16 38.77
CA ILE A 858 -28.58 -1.09 39.40
C ILE A 858 -29.44 0.17 39.30
N THR A 859 -29.79 0.77 40.45
CA THR A 859 -30.61 1.98 40.50
C THR A 859 -29.76 3.19 40.13
N VAL A 860 -29.46 3.35 38.83
CA VAL A 860 -28.88 4.60 38.32
C VAL A 860 -30.04 5.60 38.19
N LYS A 861 -30.03 6.67 38.98
CA LYS A 861 -31.09 7.71 38.97
C LYS A 861 -31.00 8.64 37.73
N GLU A 862 -30.31 8.22 36.67
CA GLU A 862 -30.07 9.00 35.46
C GLU A 862 -30.35 8.16 34.21
N SER A 863 -30.95 8.77 33.20
CA SER A 863 -31.15 8.22 31.85
C SER A 863 -30.16 8.84 30.85
N ILE A 864 -29.92 8.19 29.70
CA ILE A 864 -29.11 8.75 28.60
C ILE A 864 -29.57 10.18 28.25
N ILE A 865 -30.89 10.40 28.15
CA ILE A 865 -31.48 11.73 27.88
C ILE A 865 -31.10 12.74 28.97
N SER A 866 -31.17 12.35 30.24
CA SER A 866 -30.80 13.24 31.35
C SER A 866 -29.31 13.58 31.35
N VAL A 867 -28.44 12.62 31.02
CA VAL A 867 -26.99 12.83 30.93
C VAL A 867 -26.66 13.76 29.77
N LEU A 868 -27.28 13.56 28.59
CA LEU A 868 -27.10 14.43 27.42
C LEU A 868 -27.53 15.87 27.69
N LEU A 869 -28.68 16.09 28.34
CA LEU A 869 -29.14 17.44 28.70
C LEU A 869 -28.21 18.13 29.70
N LYS A 870 -27.67 17.38 30.67
CA LYS A 870 -26.69 17.89 31.63
C LYS A 870 -25.35 18.20 30.95
N LEU A 871 -24.87 17.33 30.06
CA LEU A 871 -23.66 17.54 29.27
C LEU A 871 -23.78 18.75 28.35
N TYR A 872 -24.90 18.91 27.65
CA TYR A 872 -25.19 20.09 26.84
C TYR A 872 -25.05 21.38 27.66
N THR A 873 -25.61 21.39 28.88
CA THR A 873 -25.53 22.53 29.79
C THR A 873 -24.11 22.76 30.33
N LYS A 874 -23.35 21.69 30.59
CA LYS A 874 -21.95 21.72 31.06
C LYS A 874 -21.02 22.30 29.99
N LEU A 875 -21.18 21.90 28.74
CA LEU A 875 -20.38 22.39 27.61
C LEU A 875 -20.73 23.84 27.23
N GLY A 876 -22.01 24.20 27.27
CA GLY A 876 -22.52 25.51 26.83
C GLY A 876 -22.49 26.66 27.83
N GLY A 877 -21.77 26.51 28.95
CA GLY A 877 -21.46 27.59 29.90
C GLY A 877 -22.61 28.25 30.67
N SER A 878 -23.89 27.89 30.42
CA SER A 878 -25.12 28.20 31.19
C SER A 878 -26.42 28.09 30.35
N SER A 879 -26.32 27.85 29.04
CA SER A 879 -27.47 27.76 28.12
C SER A 879 -28.25 26.45 28.30
N SER A 880 -29.57 26.54 28.58
CA SER A 880 -30.45 25.38 28.65
C SER A 880 -30.90 24.96 27.25
N TYR A 881 -30.82 23.66 26.93
CA TYR A 881 -31.31 23.13 25.66
C TYR A 881 -32.79 23.50 25.38
N ARG A 882 -33.07 23.91 24.14
CA ARG A 882 -34.42 24.16 23.61
C ARG A 882 -34.59 23.45 22.27
N PRO A 883 -35.63 22.60 22.11
CA PRO A 883 -35.89 21.94 20.82
C PRO A 883 -36.17 22.97 19.73
N GLN A 884 -35.59 22.79 18.54
CA GLN A 884 -35.96 23.57 17.36
C GLN A 884 -37.23 22.97 16.74
N GLN A 885 -38.35 23.69 16.83
CA GLN A 885 -39.59 23.28 16.16
C GLN A 885 -39.47 23.52 14.65
N THR A 886 -39.36 22.45 13.87
CA THR A 886 -39.61 22.50 12.43
C THR A 886 -41.12 22.38 12.18
N SER A 887 -41.83 23.51 12.19
CA SER A 887 -43.23 23.55 11.76
C SER A 887 -43.27 23.51 10.21
N PRO A 888 -44.02 22.60 9.57
CA PRO A 888 -44.17 22.57 8.10
C PRO A 888 -45.15 23.64 7.58
N SER A 889 -45.25 24.81 8.21
CA SER A 889 -46.23 25.83 7.84
C SER A 889 -45.85 27.25 8.30
N SER A 890 -44.97 27.92 7.56
CA SER A 890 -45.09 29.36 7.25
C SER A 890 -43.96 29.76 6.30
N LYS A 891 -44.33 30.12 5.07
CA LYS A 891 -43.47 30.91 4.19
C LYS A 891 -43.40 32.31 4.79
N ASP A 892 -42.34 32.62 5.51
CA ASP A 892 -41.90 34.01 5.66
C ASP A 892 -40.41 34.09 5.34
N SER A 893 -40.16 34.79 4.25
CA SER A 893 -38.86 35.18 3.73
C SER A 893 -38.17 36.15 4.69
N THR A 894 -36.83 36.08 4.69
CA THR A 894 -35.86 36.99 5.33
C THR A 894 -35.52 36.75 6.80
N SER A 895 -34.91 35.59 7.08
CA SER A 895 -33.73 35.57 7.95
C SER A 895 -32.70 34.62 7.33
N SER A 896 -31.58 35.20 6.87
CA SER A 896 -30.42 34.49 6.36
C SER A 896 -29.83 33.58 7.45
N HIS A 897 -30.35 32.36 7.56
CA HIS A 897 -29.65 31.28 8.23
C HIS A 897 -28.49 30.87 7.32
N SER A 898 -27.30 31.40 7.60
CA SER A 898 -26.07 30.80 7.12
C SER A 898 -26.04 29.34 7.58
N GLU A 899 -26.09 28.39 6.63
CA GLU A 899 -25.87 26.97 6.88
C GLU A 899 -24.50 26.80 7.56
N VAL A 900 -24.51 26.61 8.88
CA VAL A 900 -23.27 26.40 9.64
C VAL A 900 -22.77 24.97 9.38
N LEU A 901 -21.65 24.86 8.66
CA LEU A 901 -20.99 23.62 8.19
C LEU A 901 -20.06 22.97 9.25
N GLY A 902 -20.45 22.96 10.53
CA GLY A 902 -19.70 22.30 11.62
C GLY A 902 -19.96 22.92 12.99
N GLY A 903 -19.85 22.13 14.06
CA GLY A 903 -20.06 22.59 15.44
C GLY A 903 -19.27 21.80 16.48
N ASP A 904 -19.30 22.27 17.73
CA ASP A 904 -18.63 21.66 18.89
C ASP A 904 -19.45 20.51 19.50
N GLY A 905 -18.96 19.91 20.59
CA GLY A 905 -19.69 18.89 21.35
C GLY A 905 -21.13 19.29 21.72
N GLN A 906 -21.38 20.57 21.96
CA GLN A 906 -22.71 21.08 22.29
C GLN A 906 -23.64 21.02 21.07
N PHE A 907 -23.18 21.41 19.89
CA PHE A 907 -23.93 21.36 18.64
C PHE A 907 -24.42 19.94 18.32
N TYR A 908 -23.53 18.96 18.39
CA TYR A 908 -23.87 17.58 18.03
C TYR A 908 -24.82 16.89 19.02
N ILE A 909 -24.68 17.21 20.31
CA ILE A 909 -25.65 16.78 21.32
C ILE A 909 -27.03 17.40 21.03
N ALA A 910 -27.11 18.69 20.70
CA ALA A 910 -28.37 19.32 20.31
C ALA A 910 -28.99 18.65 19.07
N ALA A 911 -28.22 18.46 18.00
CA ALA A 911 -28.70 17.83 16.77
C ALA A 911 -29.28 16.43 17.02
N PHE A 912 -28.63 15.62 17.87
CA PHE A 912 -29.17 14.32 18.27
C PHE A 912 -30.45 14.44 19.10
N LEU A 913 -30.49 15.38 20.07
CA LEU A 913 -31.68 15.61 20.89
C LEU A 913 -32.88 16.10 20.05
N ASP A 914 -32.67 16.95 19.03
CA ASP A 914 -33.71 17.42 18.12
C ASP A 914 -34.25 16.26 17.27
N ARG A 915 -33.36 15.39 16.77
CA ARG A 915 -33.74 14.18 16.05
C ARG A 915 -34.54 13.22 16.94
N LEU A 916 -34.09 13.02 18.18
CA LEU A 916 -34.78 12.18 19.16
C LEU A 916 -36.14 12.76 19.56
N TYR A 917 -36.24 14.08 19.72
CA TYR A 917 -37.49 14.80 20.00
C TYR A 917 -38.52 14.59 18.88
N SER A 918 -38.04 14.61 17.63
CA SER A 918 -38.88 14.42 16.43
C SER A 918 -39.25 12.95 16.18
N ALA A 919 -38.44 12.00 16.65
CA ALA A 919 -38.64 10.58 16.39
C ALA A 919 -39.77 9.92 17.20
N SER A 920 -40.12 10.44 18.38
CA SER A 920 -41.18 9.86 19.23
C SER A 920 -41.85 10.86 20.16
N SER A 921 -43.18 10.79 20.27
CA SER A 921 -43.99 11.55 21.24
C SER A 921 -43.65 11.22 22.70
N ASN A 922 -43.20 9.98 22.97
CA ASN A 922 -42.72 9.61 24.30
C ASN A 922 -41.36 10.23 24.61
N ALA A 923 -40.46 10.29 23.62
CA ALA A 923 -39.14 10.89 23.79
C ALA A 923 -39.23 12.40 24.03
N SER A 924 -40.07 13.12 23.26
CA SER A 924 -40.33 14.55 23.48
C SER A 924 -40.88 14.83 24.87
N ARG A 925 -41.86 14.04 25.35
CA ARG A 925 -42.37 14.15 26.72
C ARG A 925 -41.28 13.97 27.78
N ILE A 926 -40.44 12.93 27.65
CA ILE A 926 -39.35 12.65 28.61
C ILE A 926 -38.30 13.77 28.59
N ILE A 927 -37.96 14.30 27.42
CA ILE A 927 -37.03 15.44 27.28
C ILE A 927 -37.60 16.67 28.00
N ASP A 928 -38.89 16.98 27.81
CA ASP A 928 -39.54 18.14 28.44
C ASP A 928 -39.71 17.99 29.96
N GLU A 929 -40.02 16.80 30.46
CA GLU A 929 -40.09 16.48 31.90
C GLU A 929 -38.71 16.58 32.55
N THR A 930 -37.69 15.99 31.93
CA THR A 930 -36.30 16.01 32.42
C THR A 930 -35.75 17.44 32.43
N ARG A 931 -36.00 18.22 31.39
CA ARG A 931 -35.63 19.64 31.31
C ARG A 931 -36.27 20.46 32.44
N ARG A 932 -37.56 20.25 32.72
CA ARG A 932 -38.26 20.91 33.84
C ARG A 932 -37.64 20.57 35.18
N SER A 933 -37.31 19.30 35.41
CA SER A 933 -36.66 18.84 36.64
C SER A 933 -35.27 19.48 36.87
N LEU A 934 -34.46 19.59 35.81
CA LEU A 934 -33.13 20.21 35.86
C LEU A 934 -33.19 21.73 36.12
N ASN A 935 -34.20 22.42 35.58
CA ASN A 935 -34.39 23.86 35.83
C ASN A 935 -34.87 24.17 37.27
N MET A 936 -35.61 23.25 37.91
CA MET A 936 -36.07 23.41 39.29
C MET A 936 -34.96 23.26 40.34
N THR A 937 -33.83 22.63 40.00
CA THR A 937 -32.71 22.41 40.93
C THR A 937 -31.79 23.64 41.08
N LYS A 938 -31.82 24.60 40.13
CA LYS A 938 -31.04 25.85 40.22
C LYS A 938 -31.63 26.89 41.19
N VAL A 939 -32.87 26.71 41.67
CA VAL A 939 -33.59 27.73 42.49
C VAL A 939 -33.48 27.49 44.00
N LYS A 940 -32.85 26.39 44.47
CA LYS A 940 -32.70 26.09 45.91
C LYS A 940 -31.28 25.67 46.29
N ALA A 941 -30.33 26.59 46.27
CA ALA A 941 -29.07 26.46 47.00
C ALA A 941 -28.41 27.83 47.22
N GLY A 942 -28.79 28.53 48.29
CA GLY A 942 -27.93 29.55 48.90
C GLY A 942 -26.94 28.85 49.85
N PRO A 943 -25.63 29.21 49.88
CA PRO A 943 -24.66 28.53 50.72
C PRO A 943 -24.67 29.07 52.16
N SER A 944 -24.63 28.17 53.16
CA SER A 944 -24.40 28.51 54.58
C SER A 944 -22.89 28.62 54.87
N ASP A 945 -22.49 29.66 55.60
CA ASP A 945 -21.10 30.11 55.83
C ASP A 945 -20.19 29.18 56.66
N ILE A 946 -20.63 27.99 57.05
CA ILE A 946 -19.89 27.11 57.97
C ILE A 946 -18.82 26.23 57.25
N ASP A 947 -18.95 25.99 55.93
CA ASP A 947 -18.02 25.11 55.18
C ASP A 947 -16.76 25.81 54.63
N LYS A 948 -16.73 27.15 54.61
CA LYS A 948 -15.58 27.93 54.11
C LYS A 948 -14.39 27.94 55.08
N ASP A 949 -14.64 27.95 56.39
CA ASP A 949 -13.58 28.02 57.41
C ASP A 949 -12.85 26.69 57.63
N SER A 950 -13.53 25.55 57.45
CA SER A 950 -12.92 24.21 57.50
C SER A 950 -11.99 23.95 56.29
N LYS A 951 -12.41 24.39 55.10
CA LYS A 951 -11.61 24.30 53.86
C LYS A 951 -10.41 25.26 53.88
N ARG A 952 -10.56 26.48 54.42
CA ARG A 952 -9.44 27.44 54.60
C ARG A 952 -8.38 26.91 55.57
N ARG A 953 -8.76 26.31 56.70
CA ARG A 953 -7.80 25.71 57.65
C ARG A 953 -7.05 24.50 57.08
N LYS A 954 -7.73 23.63 56.31
CA LYS A 954 -7.08 22.50 55.64
C LYS A 954 -6.17 22.92 54.48
N ALA A 955 -6.53 23.98 53.75
CA ALA A 955 -5.68 24.58 52.72
C ALA A 955 -4.45 25.28 53.34
N TRP A 956 -4.62 26.02 54.44
CA TRP A 956 -3.52 26.67 55.16
C TRP A 956 -2.53 25.67 55.75
N ASN A 957 -3.00 24.57 56.36
CA ASN A 957 -2.13 23.48 56.84
C ASN A 957 -1.40 22.76 55.70
N ARG A 958 -2.03 22.58 54.53
CA ARG A 958 -1.38 22.01 53.33
C ARG A 958 -0.33 22.96 52.76
N GLN A 959 -0.62 24.26 52.72
CA GLN A 959 0.29 25.29 52.21
C GLN A 959 1.49 25.50 53.14
N GLN A 960 1.29 25.40 54.46
CA GLN A 960 2.38 25.47 55.45
C GLN A 960 3.28 24.22 55.41
N LYS A 961 2.70 23.03 55.18
CA LYS A 961 3.46 21.79 54.98
C LYS A 961 4.27 21.82 53.67
N LEU A 962 3.69 22.33 52.58
CA LEU A 962 4.37 22.54 51.30
C LEU A 962 5.48 23.60 51.40
N MET A 963 5.29 24.67 52.15
CA MET A 963 6.35 25.67 52.41
C MET A 963 7.48 25.13 53.29
N ALA A 964 7.18 24.29 54.28
CA ALA A 964 8.21 23.63 55.10
C ALA A 964 9.01 22.60 54.27
N GLU A 965 8.34 21.88 53.36
CA GLU A 965 8.97 20.95 52.43
C GLU A 965 9.82 21.67 51.37
N PHE A 966 9.35 22.83 50.89
CA PHE A 966 10.13 23.73 50.04
C PHE A 966 11.33 24.30 50.80
N ALA A 967 11.17 24.77 52.03
CA ALA A 967 12.27 25.30 52.84
C ALA A 967 13.33 24.23 53.16
N SER A 968 12.92 22.98 53.41
CA SER A 968 13.85 21.86 53.60
C SER A 968 14.59 21.47 52.32
N LYS A 969 13.93 21.50 51.16
CA LYS A 969 14.55 21.22 49.86
C LYS A 969 15.43 22.37 49.38
N GLN A 970 15.06 23.60 49.70
CA GLN A 970 15.82 24.81 49.38
C GLN A 970 17.05 24.96 50.29
N LYS A 971 16.98 24.51 51.55
CA LYS A 971 18.14 24.38 52.45
C LYS A 971 19.13 23.30 51.96
N ALA A 972 18.62 22.15 51.53
CA ALA A 972 19.45 21.09 50.93
C ALA A 972 20.07 21.51 49.58
N PHE A 973 19.39 22.39 48.83
CA PHE A 973 19.90 22.97 47.59
C PHE A 973 20.93 24.08 47.85
N MET A 974 20.72 24.93 48.86
CA MET A 974 21.68 25.96 49.27
C MET A 974 22.97 25.40 49.86
N GLU A 975 22.92 24.28 50.61
CA GLU A 975 24.12 23.58 51.11
C GLU A 975 24.94 22.94 49.97
N SER A 976 24.34 22.70 48.81
CA SER A 976 25.00 22.15 47.61
C SER A 976 25.53 23.23 46.65
N ALA A 977 25.24 24.50 46.88
CA ALA A 977 25.52 25.61 45.95
C ALA A 977 26.46 26.68 46.54
N MET A 978 27.21 26.34 47.59
CA MET A 978 28.27 27.19 48.18
C MET A 978 29.69 26.63 47.92
N ASP A 979 29.92 26.08 46.74
CA ASP A 979 31.24 26.13 46.09
C ASP A 979 31.04 26.89 44.76
N ASP A 980 31.86 27.91 44.54
CA ASP A 980 31.94 28.81 43.39
C ASP A 980 31.10 30.11 43.39
N ALA A 981 31.77 31.15 43.92
CA ALA A 981 31.92 32.50 43.37
C ALA A 981 30.77 33.54 43.51
N SER A 982 30.86 34.28 44.63
CA SER A 982 31.06 35.73 44.77
C SER A 982 30.33 36.76 43.88
N ASP A 983 29.71 37.70 44.62
CA ASP A 983 29.56 39.14 44.39
C ASP A 983 28.62 39.65 43.28
N SER A 984 27.48 40.21 43.69
CA SER A 984 27.32 41.66 43.87
C SER A 984 25.90 42.02 44.34
N GLU A 985 25.85 42.82 45.40
CA GLU A 985 24.63 43.34 46.04
C GLU A 985 24.05 44.57 45.32
N GLU A 986 22.75 44.76 45.55
CA GLU A 986 22.06 46.02 45.94
C GLU A 986 20.88 46.46 45.06
N GLY A 987 19.77 46.78 45.74
CA GLY A 987 18.76 47.71 45.26
C GLY A 987 17.29 47.34 45.50
N ALA A 988 16.81 47.35 46.74
CA ALA A 988 15.42 47.72 47.06
C ALA A 988 15.37 49.26 47.28
N PRO A 989 14.25 50.02 47.10
CA PRO A 989 12.96 49.68 47.71
C PRO A 989 11.66 50.26 47.08
N SER A 990 10.56 49.89 47.73
CA SER A 990 9.40 50.72 48.11
C SER A 990 8.07 50.47 47.40
N ALA A 991 7.07 50.22 48.26
CA ALA A 991 5.69 49.99 47.95
C ALA A 991 4.93 51.33 47.78
N SER A 992 3.93 51.34 46.89
CA SER A 992 2.72 52.11 47.14
C SER A 992 1.52 51.40 46.52
N ALA A 993 0.57 51.04 47.38
CA ALA A 993 -0.74 50.59 47.01
C ALA A 993 -1.62 51.83 46.75
N SER A 994 -2.36 51.83 45.64
CA SER A 994 -3.58 52.62 45.53
C SER A 994 -4.70 51.71 45.05
N ALA A 995 -5.77 51.69 45.86
CA ALA A 995 -6.97 50.93 45.64
C ALA A 995 -7.83 51.64 44.59
N ALA A 996 -8.17 50.92 43.52
CA ALA A 996 -9.27 51.28 42.63
C ALA A 996 -10.15 50.03 42.44
N GLU A 997 -11.38 50.11 42.93
CA GLU A 997 -12.40 49.10 42.78
C GLU A 997 -12.65 48.81 41.29
N THR A 998 -12.45 47.56 40.86
CA THR A 998 -12.87 47.10 39.54
C THR A 998 -13.50 45.71 39.65
N THR A 999 -14.69 45.62 39.07
CA THR A 999 -15.51 44.44 38.77
C THR A 999 -14.71 43.14 38.59
N LYS A 1000 -15.03 42.10 39.36
CA LYS A 1000 -14.51 40.73 39.20
C LYS A 1000 -14.85 40.16 37.81
N HIS A 1001 -13.96 40.35 36.85
CA HIS A 1001 -13.86 39.48 35.68
C HIS A 1001 -12.87 38.36 36.00
N THR A 1002 -13.31 37.11 35.94
CA THR A 1002 -12.45 35.92 36.04
C THR A 1002 -11.51 35.86 34.85
N ILE A 1003 -10.22 36.06 35.09
CA ILE A 1003 -9.16 35.97 34.08
C ILE A 1003 -8.99 34.50 33.66
N LYS A 1004 -8.98 34.23 32.35
CA LYS A 1004 -8.79 32.86 31.83
C LYS A 1004 -7.31 32.43 31.92
N GLU A 1005 -7.06 31.34 32.65
CA GLU A 1005 -5.73 30.75 32.84
C GLU A 1005 -5.49 29.55 31.90
N TYR A 1006 -4.22 29.27 31.57
CA TYR A 1006 -3.81 28.21 30.66
C TYR A 1006 -2.62 27.42 31.23
N ASP A 1007 -2.60 26.11 30.98
CA ASP A 1007 -1.54 25.22 31.41
C ASP A 1007 -0.49 25.07 30.30
N CYS A 1008 0.75 25.49 30.56
CA CYS A 1008 1.85 25.28 29.62
C CYS A 1008 2.35 23.84 29.68
N ALA A 1009 2.30 23.12 28.56
CA ALA A 1009 2.66 21.71 28.47
C ALA A 1009 4.17 21.39 28.62
N ILE A 1010 5.03 22.41 28.68
CA ILE A 1010 6.49 22.24 28.88
C ILE A 1010 6.87 22.48 30.33
N CYS A 1011 6.47 23.62 30.90
CA CYS A 1011 6.87 24.01 32.26
C CYS A 1011 5.83 23.66 33.32
N ASN A 1012 4.65 23.15 32.94
CA ASN A 1012 3.51 22.81 33.79
C ASN A 1012 3.04 23.95 34.71
N GLN A 1013 3.27 25.20 34.30
CA GLN A 1013 2.79 26.39 35.01
C GLN A 1013 1.42 26.81 34.45
N THR A 1014 0.43 26.90 35.33
CA THR A 1014 -0.88 27.50 35.06
C THR A 1014 -0.76 29.01 35.17
N THR A 1015 -0.92 29.72 34.05
CA THR A 1015 -0.79 31.18 34.01
C THR A 1015 -1.76 31.80 32.99
N PRO A 1016 -2.24 33.03 33.22
CA PRO A 1016 -2.98 33.77 32.20
C PRO A 1016 -2.05 34.20 31.06
N SER A 1017 -2.60 34.34 29.85
CA SER A 1017 -1.84 34.92 28.73
C SER A 1017 -1.67 36.42 28.94
N THR A 1018 -0.42 36.89 29.08
CA THR A 1018 -0.09 38.32 29.30
C THR A 1018 0.77 38.85 28.16
N GLY A 1019 0.84 40.18 28.00
CA GLY A 1019 1.73 40.80 27.01
C GLY A 1019 3.22 40.50 27.23
N GLN A 1020 3.64 40.32 28.49
CA GLN A 1020 5.03 39.99 28.85
C GLN A 1020 5.35 38.50 28.70
N ARG A 1021 4.37 37.62 28.94
CA ARG A 1021 4.53 36.17 28.81
C ARG A 1021 3.30 35.54 28.14
N PRO A 1022 3.23 35.59 26.81
CA PRO A 1022 2.07 35.12 26.07
C PRO A 1022 2.00 33.59 26.04
N VAL A 1023 0.78 33.06 26.11
CA VAL A 1023 0.48 31.64 25.95
C VAL A 1023 -0.08 31.42 24.55
N GLY A 1024 0.32 30.34 23.87
CA GLY A 1024 -0.18 29.96 22.56
C GLY A 1024 -0.77 28.54 22.54
N LEU A 1025 -1.85 28.36 21.77
CA LEU A 1025 -2.49 27.08 21.47
C LEU A 1025 -1.69 26.34 20.39
N VAL A 1026 -1.31 25.10 20.63
CA VAL A 1026 -0.53 24.27 19.70
C VAL A 1026 -1.36 23.92 18.46
N ILE A 1027 -0.76 24.13 17.29
CA ILE A 1027 -1.43 23.97 16.00
C ILE A 1027 -0.53 23.34 14.93
N PHE A 1028 -1.16 22.58 14.04
CA PHE A 1028 -0.64 22.19 12.75
C PHE A 1028 -1.36 22.99 11.66
N LEU A 1029 -0.59 23.81 10.95
CA LEU A 1029 -1.04 24.66 9.86
C LEU A 1029 -0.70 24.00 8.52
N GLN A 1030 -1.69 23.81 7.66
CA GLN A 1030 -1.48 23.34 6.29
C GLN A 1030 -2.07 24.32 5.30
N ALA A 1031 -1.43 24.49 4.14
CA ALA A 1031 -2.00 25.27 3.06
C ALA A 1031 -3.20 24.54 2.45
N SER A 1032 -4.25 25.27 2.07
CA SER A 1032 -5.48 24.77 1.46
C SER A 1032 -5.95 25.73 0.37
N SER A 1033 -6.32 25.26 -0.82
CA SER A 1033 -6.83 26.13 -1.90
C SER A 1033 -8.33 26.42 -1.81
N VAL A 1034 -9.04 25.77 -0.88
CA VAL A 1034 -10.51 25.71 -0.83
C VAL A 1034 -11.18 27.10 -0.82
N LEU A 1035 -10.65 28.05 -0.05
CA LEU A 1035 -11.22 29.41 0.04
C LEU A 1035 -11.08 30.21 -1.26
N GLY A 1036 -10.06 29.94 -2.07
CA GLY A 1036 -9.82 30.64 -3.33
C GLY A 1036 -10.76 30.22 -4.46
N HIS A 1037 -11.28 28.99 -4.37
CA HIS A 1037 -12.24 28.44 -5.32
C HIS A 1037 -13.70 28.78 -4.97
N ARG A 1038 -13.97 29.35 -3.79
CA ARG A 1038 -15.29 29.86 -3.41
C ARG A 1038 -15.70 31.01 -4.33
N HIS A 1039 -16.96 31.07 -4.76
CA HIS A 1039 -17.51 32.20 -5.54
C HIS A 1039 -18.26 33.19 -4.64
N GLN A 1040 -18.37 34.47 -5.03
CA GLN A 1040 -19.01 35.52 -4.21
C GLN A 1040 -20.55 35.47 -4.19
N ASN A 1041 -21.17 34.83 -5.18
CA ASN A 1041 -22.64 34.69 -5.26
C ASN A 1041 -23.04 33.26 -4.89
N ASP A 1042 -24.05 33.10 -4.02
CA ASP A 1042 -24.66 31.82 -3.61
C ASP A 1042 -25.53 31.15 -4.69
N GLN A 1043 -25.41 31.58 -5.97
CA GLN A 1043 -26.08 30.88 -7.06
C GLN A 1043 -25.40 29.51 -7.28
N GLU A 1044 -26.18 28.44 -7.20
CA GLU A 1044 -25.74 27.11 -7.64
C GLU A 1044 -25.46 27.16 -9.15
N TYR A 1045 -24.19 27.12 -9.54
CA TYR A 1045 -23.79 27.07 -10.94
C TYR A 1045 -23.63 25.62 -11.40
N SER A 1046 -24.21 25.31 -12.56
CA SER A 1046 -23.98 24.06 -13.30
C SER A 1046 -22.51 23.94 -13.69
N LEU A 1047 -21.89 22.77 -13.48
CA LEU A 1047 -20.50 22.49 -13.91
C LEU A 1047 -20.34 22.40 -15.43
N ASN A 1048 -21.44 22.36 -16.20
CA ASN A 1048 -21.40 22.54 -17.65
C ASN A 1048 -21.54 24.02 -17.99
N LEU A 1049 -20.40 24.70 -18.09
CA LEU A 1049 -20.32 26.03 -18.68
C LEU A 1049 -19.91 25.88 -20.15
N SER A 1050 -20.66 26.45 -21.09
CA SER A 1050 -20.16 26.64 -22.47
C SER A 1050 -18.85 27.43 -22.45
N GLU A 1051 -17.99 27.37 -23.48
CA GLU A 1051 -16.74 28.16 -23.54
C GLU A 1051 -16.98 29.65 -23.25
N SER A 1052 -18.11 30.19 -23.74
CA SER A 1052 -18.55 31.58 -23.50
C SER A 1052 -18.97 31.86 -22.04
N GLN A 1053 -19.40 30.83 -21.31
CA GLN A 1053 -19.71 30.90 -19.88
C GLN A 1053 -18.44 30.67 -19.07
N ILE A 1054 -17.56 29.71 -19.43
CA ILE A 1054 -16.25 29.52 -18.79
C ILE A 1054 -15.45 30.83 -18.83
N GLN A 1055 -15.48 31.57 -19.94
CA GLN A 1055 -14.87 32.90 -20.03
C GLN A 1055 -15.52 33.92 -19.11
N ARG A 1056 -16.85 33.96 -18.96
CA ARG A 1056 -17.53 34.84 -17.99
C ARG A 1056 -17.26 34.46 -16.53
N HIS A 1057 -17.21 33.17 -16.21
CA HIS A 1057 -17.06 32.63 -14.84
C HIS A 1057 -15.60 32.50 -14.39
N ARG A 1058 -14.63 32.54 -15.31
CA ARG A 1058 -13.19 32.68 -15.01
C ARG A 1058 -12.87 33.96 -14.24
N TYR A 1059 -13.81 34.88 -14.03
CA TYR A 1059 -13.59 36.16 -13.37
C TYR A 1059 -14.33 36.35 -12.03
N SER A 1060 -15.03 35.32 -11.50
CA SER A 1060 -15.92 35.47 -10.32
C SER A 1060 -15.53 34.65 -9.07
N SER A 1061 -14.43 33.90 -9.08
CA SER A 1061 -13.94 33.23 -7.87
C SER A 1061 -13.37 34.25 -6.89
N CYS A 1062 -13.49 34.02 -5.58
CA CYS A 1062 -12.98 34.89 -4.53
C CYS A 1062 -11.49 35.16 -4.73
N GLY A 1063 -10.69 34.15 -5.10
CA GLY A 1063 -9.27 34.34 -5.44
C GLY A 1063 -9.04 35.32 -6.59
N LYS A 1064 -9.82 35.24 -7.68
CA LYS A 1064 -9.65 36.11 -8.86
C LYS A 1064 -10.31 37.49 -8.72
N VAL A 1065 -11.43 37.58 -8.02
CA VAL A 1065 -12.06 38.86 -7.67
C VAL A 1065 -11.11 39.66 -6.79
N ASN A 1066 -10.48 39.02 -5.81
CA ASN A 1066 -9.53 39.69 -4.95
C ASN A 1066 -8.22 40.04 -5.69
N LYS A 1067 -7.79 39.20 -6.64
CA LYS A 1067 -6.68 39.54 -7.57
C LYS A 1067 -6.97 40.77 -8.42
N ARG A 1068 -8.18 40.88 -9.00
CA ARG A 1068 -8.63 42.08 -9.72
C ARG A 1068 -8.71 43.31 -8.82
N LYS A 1069 -9.22 43.16 -7.59
CA LYS A 1069 -9.21 44.25 -6.60
C LYS A 1069 -7.78 44.71 -6.34
N MET A 1070 -6.82 43.79 -6.21
CA MET A 1070 -5.40 44.12 -6.10
C MET A 1070 -4.89 44.84 -7.34
N ASP A 1071 -5.14 44.33 -8.54
CA ASP A 1071 -4.70 44.96 -9.79
C ASP A 1071 -5.26 46.38 -9.95
N ILE A 1072 -6.49 46.64 -9.47
CA ILE A 1072 -7.10 47.97 -9.46
C ILE A 1072 -6.47 48.86 -8.38
N LEU A 1073 -6.28 48.35 -7.17
CA LEU A 1073 -5.63 49.09 -6.09
C LEU A 1073 -4.19 49.46 -6.45
N LEU A 1074 -3.43 48.54 -7.05
CA LEU A 1074 -2.06 48.75 -7.51
C LEU A 1074 -1.94 49.76 -8.66
N LYS A 1075 -3.04 50.06 -9.38
CA LYS A 1075 -3.08 51.15 -10.37
C LYS A 1075 -3.19 52.54 -9.75
N HIS A 1076 -3.69 52.64 -8.52
CA HIS A 1076 -4.03 53.90 -7.88
C HIS A 1076 -3.25 54.18 -6.58
N PHE A 1077 -2.66 53.15 -5.99
CA PHE A 1077 -1.93 53.21 -4.74
C PHE A 1077 -0.57 52.50 -4.90
N GLU A 1078 0.44 52.96 -4.16
CA GLU A 1078 1.73 52.29 -4.12
C GLU A 1078 1.60 50.84 -3.65
N GLU A 1079 2.34 49.94 -4.29
CA GLU A 1079 2.31 48.49 -4.05
C GLU A 1079 2.38 48.13 -2.57
N LYS A 1080 3.30 48.78 -1.85
CA LYS A 1080 3.49 48.60 -0.42
C LYS A 1080 2.27 48.98 0.43
N SER A 1081 1.48 49.97 0.00
CA SER A 1081 0.24 50.38 0.68
C SER A 1081 -0.90 49.41 0.41
N VAL A 1082 -0.97 48.85 -0.80
CA VAL A 1082 -1.98 47.85 -1.18
C VAL A 1082 -1.74 46.54 -0.43
N GLU A 1083 -0.49 46.06 -0.40
CA GLU A 1083 -0.10 44.85 0.34
C GLU A 1083 -0.40 44.93 1.84
N LEU A 1084 -0.25 46.11 2.45
CA LEU A 1084 -0.59 46.35 3.85
C LEU A 1084 -2.10 46.41 4.13
N SER A 1085 -2.92 46.63 3.10
CA SER A 1085 -4.37 46.83 3.23
C SER A 1085 -5.20 45.55 3.05
N VAL A 1086 -4.59 44.45 2.58
CA VAL A 1086 -5.31 43.25 2.17
C VAL A 1086 -4.96 42.07 3.07
N ASN A 1087 -5.96 41.46 3.70
CA ASN A 1087 -5.80 40.22 4.43
C ASN A 1087 -5.41 39.07 3.48
N ILE A 1088 -4.25 38.48 3.73
CA ILE A 1088 -3.70 37.31 3.05
C ILE A 1088 -4.63 36.10 3.33
N GLY A 1089 -5.11 35.40 2.29
CA GLY A 1089 -5.95 34.20 2.50
C GLY A 1089 -6.76 33.68 1.29
N TRP A 1090 -6.68 34.32 0.13
CA TRP A 1090 -7.59 34.01 -1.00
C TRP A 1090 -6.98 33.17 -2.13
N GLU A 1091 -5.66 33.16 -2.33
CA GLU A 1091 -5.01 32.21 -3.27
C GLU A 1091 -4.57 30.92 -2.56
N GLY A 1092 -4.49 30.95 -1.22
CA GLY A 1092 -4.28 29.80 -0.33
C GLY A 1092 -4.85 30.13 1.06
N GLY A 1093 -5.88 29.40 1.46
CA GLY A 1093 -6.35 29.31 2.84
C GLY A 1093 -5.40 28.47 3.69
N VAL A 1094 -5.60 28.52 5.00
CA VAL A 1094 -4.82 27.76 5.97
C VAL A 1094 -5.77 26.85 6.74
N MET A 1095 -5.58 25.54 6.62
CA MET A 1095 -6.22 24.57 7.51
C MET A 1095 -5.48 24.58 8.84
N ALA A 1096 -6.24 24.71 9.92
CA ALA A 1096 -5.76 24.85 11.28
C ALA A 1096 -6.22 23.66 12.11
N GLN A 1097 -5.32 22.74 12.45
CA GLN A 1097 -5.63 21.59 13.30
C GLN A 1097 -4.92 21.72 14.64
N THR A 1098 -5.67 21.77 15.74
CA THR A 1098 -5.09 21.95 17.08
C THR A 1098 -5.14 20.65 17.87
N CYS A 1099 -4.15 20.42 18.73
CA CYS A 1099 -4.19 19.32 19.69
C CYS A 1099 -4.84 19.70 21.03
N GLY A 1100 -5.30 20.95 21.18
CA GLY A 1100 -5.92 21.48 22.40
C GLY A 1100 -4.95 21.88 23.51
N HIS A 1101 -3.64 21.64 23.36
CA HIS A 1101 -2.63 21.97 24.38
C HIS A 1101 -2.05 23.37 24.20
N TYR A 1102 -1.60 23.98 25.31
CA TYR A 1102 -1.06 25.32 25.33
C TYR A 1102 0.43 25.33 25.70
N LEU A 1103 1.19 26.28 25.17
CA LEU A 1103 2.60 26.48 25.43
C LEU A 1103 2.88 27.96 25.67
N HIS A 1104 3.76 28.31 26.61
CA HIS A 1104 4.37 29.63 26.59
C HIS A 1104 5.22 29.79 25.34
N LEU A 1105 5.19 30.97 24.71
CA LEU A 1105 5.94 31.22 23.48
C LEU A 1105 7.46 31.09 23.69
N ASP A 1106 7.96 31.49 24.87
CA ASP A 1106 9.34 31.28 25.32
C ASP A 1106 9.67 29.79 25.47
N CYS A 1107 8.81 29.01 26.14
CA CYS A 1107 9.01 27.56 26.28
C CYS A 1107 9.01 26.84 24.92
N HIS A 1108 8.11 27.22 24.01
CA HIS A 1108 8.07 26.68 22.65
C HIS A 1108 9.36 26.99 21.86
N ARG A 1109 9.90 28.21 21.99
CA ARG A 1109 11.17 28.59 21.34
C ARG A 1109 12.33 27.75 21.84
N SER A 1110 12.48 27.62 23.16
CA SER A 1110 13.54 26.78 23.76
C SER A 1110 13.40 25.30 23.38
N TYR A 1111 12.17 24.80 23.27
CA TYR A 1111 11.92 23.43 22.82
C TYR A 1111 12.35 23.20 21.37
N LEU A 1112 11.99 24.11 20.45
CA LEU A 1112 12.45 24.03 19.05
C LEU A 1112 13.97 24.13 18.90
N GLU A 1113 14.63 24.95 19.73
CA GLU A 1113 16.09 25.06 19.75
C GLU A 1113 16.75 23.75 20.23
N SER A 1114 16.17 23.09 21.23
CA SER A 1114 16.65 21.77 21.70
C SER A 1114 16.49 20.64 20.67
N LEU A 1115 15.45 20.71 19.82
CA LEU A 1115 15.23 19.73 18.76
C LEU A 1115 16.22 19.90 17.59
N ARG A 1116 16.81 21.09 17.41
CA ARG A 1116 17.82 21.35 16.38
C ARG A 1116 19.21 20.84 16.76
N SER A 1117 19.50 20.70 18.06
CA SER A 1117 20.78 20.22 18.56
C SER A 1117 20.85 18.70 18.74
N GLN A 1118 19.72 17.99 18.70
CA GLN A 1118 19.64 16.53 18.74
C GLN A 1118 19.54 15.93 17.33
N SER A 1119 20.07 14.72 17.11
CA SER A 1119 20.04 13.95 15.85
C SER A 1119 18.64 13.50 15.39
N GLN A 1120 17.56 14.11 15.90
CA GLN A 1120 16.17 13.87 15.47
C GLN A 1120 15.79 14.60 14.16
N ALA A 1121 16.74 15.29 13.52
CA ALA A 1121 16.53 16.04 12.28
C ALA A 1121 16.14 15.17 11.06
N ASP A 1122 16.34 13.85 11.11
CA ASP A 1122 16.03 12.95 9.98
C ASP A 1122 14.56 12.49 9.92
N VAL A 1123 13.77 12.67 11.00
CA VAL A 1123 12.35 12.24 11.07
C VAL A 1123 11.37 13.43 11.01
N LEU A 1124 11.79 14.61 11.45
CA LEU A 1124 10.99 15.84 11.45
C LEU A 1124 11.68 16.92 10.63
N ALA A 1125 10.92 17.68 9.84
CA ALA A 1125 11.46 18.89 9.21
C ALA A 1125 11.51 20.04 10.24
N VAL A 1126 12.36 19.92 11.27
CA VAL A 1126 12.54 20.91 12.34
C VAL A 1126 12.92 22.29 11.78
N ASN A 1127 13.60 22.32 10.63
CA ASN A 1127 13.92 23.54 9.86
C ASN A 1127 12.66 24.25 9.32
N LYS A 1128 11.58 23.51 9.06
CA LYS A 1128 10.23 24.02 8.72
C LYS A 1128 9.36 24.24 9.97
N ARG A 1129 9.96 24.23 11.17
CA ARG A 1129 9.30 24.36 12.47
C ARG A 1129 8.36 23.21 12.82
N GLU A 1130 8.49 22.04 12.19
CA GLU A 1130 7.74 20.85 12.60
C GLU A 1130 8.26 20.33 13.95
N TYR A 1131 7.34 20.03 14.85
CA TYR A 1131 7.63 19.45 16.15
C TYR A 1131 6.47 18.58 16.61
N TRP A 1132 6.80 17.60 17.46
CA TRP A 1132 5.78 16.85 18.20
C TRP A 1132 5.36 17.66 19.41
N CYS A 1133 4.05 17.83 19.64
CA CYS A 1133 3.57 18.42 20.87
C CYS A 1133 4.20 17.71 22.09
N PRO A 1134 4.83 18.43 23.05
CA PRO A 1134 5.54 17.81 24.17
C PRO A 1134 4.68 16.89 25.04
N LEU A 1135 3.36 17.10 25.04
CA LEU A 1135 2.42 16.35 25.87
C LEU A 1135 1.71 15.23 25.10
N CYS A 1136 1.04 15.53 23.99
CA CYS A 1136 0.27 14.54 23.24
C CYS A 1136 0.98 13.93 22.04
N ARG A 1137 2.19 14.42 21.70
CA ARG A 1137 2.97 14.00 20.54
C ARG A 1137 2.22 14.10 19.20
N GLN A 1138 1.22 14.97 19.08
CA GLN A 1138 0.61 15.30 17.80
C GLN A 1138 1.58 16.14 16.97
N LEU A 1139 1.68 15.87 15.66
CA LEU A 1139 2.49 16.65 14.73
C LEU A 1139 1.94 18.08 14.70
N SER A 1140 2.82 19.05 14.90
CA SER A 1140 2.48 20.47 14.96
C SER A 1140 3.58 21.27 14.27
N ASN A 1141 3.27 22.49 13.84
CA ASN A 1141 4.27 23.35 13.20
C ASN A 1141 4.19 24.82 13.62
N SER A 1142 3.25 25.18 14.51
CA SER A 1142 3.12 26.54 15.05
C SER A 1142 2.31 26.57 16.35
N VAL A 1143 2.18 27.77 16.93
CA VAL A 1143 1.27 28.08 18.03
C VAL A 1143 0.41 29.31 17.68
N ILE A 1144 -0.89 29.29 17.99
CA ILE A 1144 -1.78 30.47 17.91
C ILE A 1144 -1.72 31.22 19.24
N PRO A 1145 -1.25 32.48 19.30
CA PRO A 1145 -1.20 33.24 20.55
C PRO A 1145 -2.61 33.55 21.08
N MET A 1146 -2.81 33.32 22.37
CA MET A 1146 -4.04 33.64 23.10
C MET A 1146 -4.01 35.12 23.50
N VAL A 1147 -5.03 35.88 23.10
CA VAL A 1147 -5.11 37.33 23.35
C VAL A 1147 -5.21 37.62 24.86
N PRO A 1148 -4.35 38.50 25.43
CA PRO A 1148 -4.49 38.97 26.81
C PRO A 1148 -5.81 39.73 26.99
N GLU A 1149 -6.57 39.45 28.06
CA GLU A 1149 -7.89 40.05 28.26
C GLU A 1149 -7.87 41.58 28.40
N GLU A 1150 -6.74 42.14 28.83
CA GLU A 1150 -6.47 43.60 28.90
C GLU A 1150 -6.51 44.29 27.52
N SER A 1151 -6.35 43.54 26.43
CA SER A 1151 -6.29 44.06 25.05
C SER A 1151 -7.60 43.96 24.26
N ARG A 1152 -8.70 43.47 24.87
CA ARG A 1152 -10.00 43.31 24.18
C ARG A 1152 -10.65 44.61 23.69
N THR A 1153 -10.16 45.77 24.13
CA THR A 1153 -10.67 47.10 23.74
C THR A 1153 -10.17 47.61 22.38
N MET A 1154 -9.23 46.92 21.72
CA MET A 1154 -8.67 47.32 20.42
C MET A 1154 -9.07 46.43 19.23
N LEU A 1155 -10.09 45.60 19.35
CA LEU A 1155 -10.62 44.87 18.20
C LEU A 1155 -11.51 45.79 17.34
N VAL A 1156 -11.20 45.83 16.05
CA VAL A 1156 -11.88 46.59 14.98
C VAL A 1156 -13.40 46.61 15.20
N LYS A 1157 -13.99 47.81 15.39
CA LYS A 1157 -15.45 47.97 15.37
C LYS A 1157 -15.98 47.42 14.05
N PRO A 1158 -17.08 46.64 14.04
CA PRO A 1158 -17.71 46.24 12.80
C PRO A 1158 -18.10 47.51 12.03
N VAL A 1159 -17.60 47.62 10.80
CA VAL A 1159 -17.91 48.76 9.92
C VAL A 1159 -19.39 48.71 9.58
N SER A 1160 -20.09 49.84 9.69
CA SER A 1160 -21.49 49.97 9.28
C SER A 1160 -21.68 49.44 7.84
N SER A 1161 -22.72 48.64 7.62
CA SER A 1161 -23.09 48.15 6.28
C SER A 1161 -23.64 49.26 5.37
N ASP A 1162 -23.85 50.47 5.90
CA ASP A 1162 -24.21 51.66 5.12
C ASP A 1162 -22.93 52.35 4.56
N PRO A 1163 -22.72 52.38 3.24
CA PRO A 1163 -21.58 53.02 2.61
C PRO A 1163 -21.42 54.50 3.00
N ARG A 1164 -22.52 55.21 3.28
CA ARG A 1164 -22.48 56.62 3.70
C ARG A 1164 -21.92 56.75 5.10
N GLN A 1165 -22.33 55.87 6.01
CA GLN A 1165 -21.80 55.84 7.38
C GLN A 1165 -20.34 55.40 7.40
N MET A 1166 -19.93 54.45 6.54
CA MET A 1166 -18.53 54.05 6.39
C MET A 1166 -17.64 55.22 5.92
N VAL A 1167 -18.11 56.02 4.97
CA VAL A 1167 -17.39 57.23 4.52
C VAL A 1167 -17.31 58.28 5.63
N LEU A 1168 -18.38 58.47 6.41
CA LEU A 1168 -18.40 59.37 7.56
C LEU A 1168 -17.45 58.89 8.68
N ASP A 1169 -17.43 57.59 8.98
CA ASP A 1169 -16.57 57.00 10.00
C ASP A 1169 -15.08 57.08 9.59
N ILE A 1170 -14.78 56.86 8.30
CA ILE A 1170 -13.43 57.04 7.74
C ILE A 1170 -13.03 58.52 7.77
N ALA A 1171 -13.93 59.43 7.38
CA ALA A 1171 -13.69 60.87 7.45
C ALA A 1171 -13.45 61.34 8.89
N GLU A 1172 -14.25 60.86 9.85
CA GLU A 1172 -14.09 61.16 11.27
C GLU A 1172 -12.78 60.58 11.83
N MET A 1173 -12.39 59.37 11.42
CA MET A 1173 -11.14 58.73 11.82
C MET A 1173 -9.91 59.47 11.25
N MET A 1174 -10.00 60.00 10.03
CA MET A 1174 -8.95 60.81 9.41
C MET A 1174 -8.85 62.21 10.04
N VAL A 1175 -9.97 62.80 10.46
CA VAL A 1175 -10.00 64.08 11.22
C VAL A 1175 -9.43 63.89 12.63
N LYS A 1176 -9.85 62.85 13.37
CA LYS A 1176 -9.35 62.55 14.74
C LYS A 1176 -7.85 62.22 14.75
N ARG A 1177 -7.32 61.52 13.73
CA ARG A 1177 -5.87 61.23 13.63
C ARG A 1177 -5.00 62.45 13.31
N ARG A 1178 -5.53 63.53 12.73
CA ARG A 1178 -4.73 64.77 12.48
C ARG A 1178 -4.76 65.77 13.64
N ILE A 1179 -5.81 65.79 14.49
CA ILE A 1179 -5.84 66.59 15.72
C ILE A 1179 -4.79 66.06 16.74
N GLY A 1180 -4.50 64.76 16.73
CA GLY A 1180 -3.45 64.17 17.57
C GLY A 1180 -2.02 64.42 17.10
N ARG A 1181 -1.77 64.78 15.83
CA ARG A 1181 -0.39 64.96 15.31
C ARG A 1181 0.23 66.33 15.60
N THR A 1182 -0.56 67.32 16.03
CA THR A 1182 -0.03 68.63 16.45
C THR A 1182 0.56 68.64 17.86
N SER A 1183 0.28 67.65 18.72
CA SER A 1183 0.88 67.60 20.08
C SER A 1183 2.17 66.78 20.17
N TRP A 1184 2.53 66.01 19.13
CA TRP A 1184 3.69 65.11 19.14
C TRP A 1184 4.96 65.69 18.49
N LEU A 1185 4.95 66.95 18.05
CA LEU A 1185 6.08 67.60 17.38
C LEU A 1185 6.90 68.54 18.28
N GLN A 1186 6.74 68.49 19.61
CA GLN A 1186 7.49 69.35 20.54
C GLN A 1186 8.48 68.66 21.49
N GLU A 1187 8.63 67.33 21.49
CA GLU A 1187 9.38 66.65 22.57
C GLU A 1187 10.50 65.67 22.19
N GLU A 1188 11.06 65.75 20.97
CA GLU A 1188 12.30 65.01 20.66
C GLU A 1188 13.38 65.93 20.05
N SER A 1189 14.01 66.73 20.92
CA SER A 1189 15.30 67.36 20.66
C SER A 1189 16.27 67.14 21.83
N SER A 1190 16.62 65.87 22.09
CA SER A 1190 17.74 65.40 22.93
C SER A 1190 17.62 63.88 22.94
N THR A 1191 18.57 63.05 22.48
CA THR A 1191 20.02 63.07 22.72
C THR A 1191 20.74 62.08 21.79
N SER A 1192 21.84 62.56 21.20
CA SER A 1192 23.09 61.89 20.77
C SER A 1192 23.13 60.44 20.25
N VAL A 1193 23.32 60.33 18.94
CA VAL A 1193 24.01 59.23 18.23
C VAL A 1193 25.53 59.45 18.31
N VAL A 1194 26.30 58.42 18.68
CA VAL A 1194 27.74 58.35 18.39
C VAL A 1194 27.91 57.63 17.04
N ASN A 1195 28.49 58.35 16.08
CA ASN A 1195 28.84 57.90 14.74
C ASN A 1195 30.30 57.42 14.68
N HIS A 1196 30.54 56.31 13.98
CA HIS A 1196 31.69 56.07 13.10
C HIS A 1196 31.15 55.19 11.95
N GLU A 1197 31.36 55.42 10.66
CA GLU A 1197 32.18 56.41 9.97
C GLU A 1197 31.73 56.56 8.51
N LYS A 1198 31.98 57.76 7.98
CA LYS A 1198 31.85 58.28 6.60
C LYS A 1198 32.64 57.40 5.58
N LYS A 1199 32.45 57.38 4.25
CA LYS A 1199 31.72 58.18 3.24
C LYS A 1199 32.07 57.60 1.84
N LYS A 1200 31.14 57.59 0.88
CA LYS A 1200 31.15 58.37 -0.40
C LYS A 1200 30.31 57.71 -1.51
N GLY A 1201 29.33 58.48 -2.02
CA GLY A 1201 28.68 58.21 -3.31
C GLY A 1201 27.37 58.99 -3.57
N GLY A 1202 27.46 60.28 -3.87
CA GLY A 1202 26.59 60.99 -4.85
C GLY A 1202 25.12 61.32 -4.52
N ILE A 1203 24.83 62.61 -4.32
CA ILE A 1203 23.51 63.24 -4.08
C ILE A 1203 23.01 63.91 -5.38
N ALA A 1204 21.69 63.95 -5.62
CA ALA A 1204 21.01 65.13 -6.17
C ALA A 1204 19.65 65.37 -5.49
N LYS A 1205 19.49 66.59 -4.97
CA LYS A 1205 18.35 67.16 -4.23
C LYS A 1205 17.07 67.27 -5.08
N VAL A 1206 15.91 67.05 -4.47
CA VAL A 1206 14.65 67.73 -4.86
C VAL A 1206 14.14 68.57 -3.69
N ARG A 1207 13.69 69.77 -4.05
CA ARG A 1207 13.27 70.92 -3.22
C ARG A 1207 11.95 70.66 -2.49
N GLY A 1208 11.75 71.41 -1.40
CA GLY A 1208 10.60 71.34 -0.51
C GLY A 1208 9.24 71.62 -1.16
N LEU A 1209 8.22 70.98 -0.62
CA LEU A 1209 6.82 71.24 -0.89
C LEU A 1209 6.29 72.27 0.11
N HIS A 1210 5.92 73.43 -0.43
CA HIS A 1210 5.14 74.46 0.26
C HIS A 1210 3.77 73.94 0.70
N ALA A 1211 3.24 74.52 1.78
CA ALA A 1211 1.89 74.27 2.27
C ALA A 1211 0.85 74.52 1.17
N ILE A 1212 0.00 73.52 0.91
CA ILE A 1212 -1.10 73.59 -0.05
C ILE A 1212 -2.22 74.46 0.55
N PRO A 1213 -2.66 75.54 -0.13
CA PRO A 1213 -3.73 76.39 0.39
C PRO A 1213 -5.07 75.64 0.47
N PRO A 1214 -5.95 75.97 1.45
CA PRO A 1214 -7.16 75.22 1.76
C PRO A 1214 -8.19 75.14 0.62
N GLU A 1215 -8.08 76.02 -0.38
CA GLU A 1215 -8.93 76.02 -1.58
C GLU A 1215 -8.55 74.89 -2.55
N ALA A 1216 -7.27 74.52 -2.65
CA ALA A 1216 -6.83 73.35 -3.40
C ALA A 1216 -7.22 72.03 -2.69
N LEU A 1217 -7.31 72.05 -1.34
CA LEU A 1217 -7.77 70.92 -0.54
C LEU A 1217 -9.26 70.61 -0.78
N LYS A 1218 -10.09 71.64 -1.03
CA LYS A 1218 -11.49 71.46 -1.44
C LYS A 1218 -11.61 70.88 -2.85
N ALA A 1219 -10.71 71.25 -3.76
CA ALA A 1219 -10.68 70.68 -5.11
C ALA A 1219 -10.26 69.21 -5.11
N ASP A 1220 -9.28 68.82 -4.29
CA ASP A 1220 -8.86 67.41 -4.15
C ASP A 1220 -9.90 66.55 -3.42
N MET A 1221 -10.58 67.09 -2.40
CA MET A 1221 -11.70 66.39 -1.75
C MET A 1221 -12.92 66.26 -2.68
N ALA A 1222 -13.22 67.27 -3.50
CA ALA A 1222 -14.27 67.17 -4.52
C ALA A 1222 -13.89 66.14 -5.59
N ALA A 1223 -12.63 66.11 -6.04
CA ALA A 1223 -12.14 65.12 -7.00
C ALA A 1223 -12.18 63.67 -6.44
N ILE A 1224 -11.87 63.47 -5.15
CA ILE A 1224 -11.98 62.15 -4.50
C ILE A 1224 -13.45 61.74 -4.33
N VAL A 1225 -14.33 62.67 -3.96
CA VAL A 1225 -15.78 62.41 -3.86
C VAL A 1225 -16.37 62.11 -5.24
N ASP A 1226 -15.96 62.81 -6.29
CA ASP A 1226 -16.38 62.58 -7.68
C ASP A 1226 -15.86 61.24 -8.21
N VAL A 1227 -14.61 60.85 -7.91
CA VAL A 1227 -14.04 59.54 -8.28
C VAL A 1227 -14.78 58.41 -7.56
N VAL A 1228 -15.12 58.60 -6.27
CA VAL A 1228 -15.91 57.63 -5.49
C VAL A 1228 -17.36 57.57 -5.98
N HIS A 1229 -17.96 58.71 -6.37
CA HIS A 1229 -19.29 58.74 -6.98
C HIS A 1229 -19.31 58.08 -8.37
N ASP A 1230 -18.26 58.26 -9.17
CA ASP A 1230 -18.14 57.64 -10.49
C ASP A 1230 -17.93 56.12 -10.39
N LEU A 1231 -17.17 55.67 -9.39
CA LEU A 1231 -17.03 54.24 -9.04
C LEU A 1231 -18.34 53.64 -8.55
N LEU A 1232 -19.08 54.33 -7.67
CA LEU A 1232 -20.38 53.85 -7.18
C LEU A 1232 -21.44 53.83 -8.28
N ARG A 1233 -21.41 54.79 -9.22
CA ARG A 1233 -22.31 54.84 -10.39
C ARG A 1233 -22.02 53.70 -11.36
N LYS A 1234 -20.74 53.43 -11.67
CA LYS A 1234 -20.34 52.30 -12.52
C LYS A 1234 -20.67 50.94 -11.91
N VAL A 1235 -20.57 50.82 -10.58
CA VAL A 1235 -20.97 49.60 -9.84
C VAL A 1235 -22.50 49.44 -9.79
N GLN A 1236 -23.28 50.52 -9.89
CA GLN A 1236 -24.74 50.45 -10.05
C GLN A 1236 -25.19 50.21 -11.49
N GLU A 1237 -24.39 50.59 -12.50
CA GLU A 1237 -24.65 50.32 -13.92
C GLU A 1237 -24.23 48.89 -14.36
N GLU A 1238 -23.35 48.21 -13.60
CA GLU A 1238 -22.93 46.81 -13.85
C GLU A 1238 -23.64 45.75 -12.99
N ASN A 1239 -24.56 46.14 -12.10
CA ASN A 1239 -25.54 45.25 -11.43
C ASN A 1239 -26.90 45.37 -12.12
#